data_AF-A0A3D3JE31-F1
#
_entry.id   AF-A0A3D3JE31-F1
#
_cell.length_a   1.000
_cell.length_b   1.000
_cell.length_c   1.000
_cell.angle_alpha   90.00
_cell.angle_beta   90.00
_cell.angle_gamma   90.00
#
_symmetry.space_group_name_H-M   'P 1'
#
loop_
_entity.id
_entity.type
_entity.pdbx_description
1 polymer ?
#
loop_
_entity_poly.entity_id
_entity_poly.type
_entity_poly.pdbx_seq_one_letter_code
_entity_poly.pdbx_strand_id
1 'polypeptide(L)'
;MVRVLALTLFVLITSALRAQDVRLGVDLGADVVFPSADFITLPGIAIPDGATSFGSTTSTAVGVRLGLSADVPLFALQGKSVRGGLRLNVTSVSPAFSAAETAPIARGDTVYRATIGHTVDMTMTAVVIEPFLSYPVLDWLNVGLGVQLSSVSGSAFTQTQQFTDPPGLPFVDGSIVQQTASGAISGFSPLSPLVNLRAEGKIPFRPVQGISFAPWVQIVLPLASQHSTASLTLPSLGFGVGIRYDLGGATSQPEPMELPRFRDTIYVRDTVVVLSSTVRTATTARTSVYVDSIVSRDSIRYRVTESFRTVVPKPPSVLHASVHVDIIDDNDETAAEAYLRVRRIRRTRVASVAPAILFDGDSVGIPQRYVQSGKGQRGWTADDALLDTATHWHYRVLDILGSRMAAQNGVNVTLASYDDGTEEGKLRARRRADAVRNYFKKVWNIALQRMTIDIRPGQAAQPGIVVVEDESRRVLGPLRATDYIVETSLPRIRVTPKIVSDAAIYRLGLRLLQRGRVVRVIDSVTQTVPPFVDVDMSDGFDVSTAITDPVLVELTAENVEGASTRSEPARIIFKTRTTGDIANLPSVLRTDALSLVTYTFLETPDDELGISTLTVPTSIDAANVLWVNRGLHDAERPLYTKGRVLREERK
;
A
#
# COMPACT_ATOMS: atom_id res chain seq x y z
N MET A 1 -13.88 54.95 27.80
CA MET A 1 -12.94 53.81 27.94
C MET A 1 -11.58 54.24 28.53
N VAL A 2 -10.87 55.21 27.94
CA VAL A 2 -9.57 55.71 28.46
C VAL A 2 -9.62 56.21 29.92
N ARG A 3 -10.69 56.93 30.30
CA ARG A 3 -10.87 57.42 31.69
C ARG A 3 -11.11 56.30 32.73
N VAL A 4 -11.72 55.19 32.33
CA VAL A 4 -11.95 54.03 33.21
C VAL A 4 -10.67 53.21 33.34
N LEU A 5 -9.96 52.99 32.23
CA LEU A 5 -8.66 52.31 32.22
C LEU A 5 -7.61 53.07 33.05
N ALA A 6 -7.58 54.40 32.96
CA ALA A 6 -6.69 55.25 33.75
C ALA A 6 -7.03 55.19 35.26
N LEU A 7 -8.32 55.13 35.62
CA LEU A 7 -8.74 54.96 37.01
C LEU A 7 -8.36 53.57 37.55
N THR A 8 -8.53 52.50 36.76
CA THR A 8 -8.13 51.14 37.14
C THR A 8 -6.61 51.01 37.27
N LEU A 9 -5.84 51.60 36.34
CA LEU A 9 -4.38 51.64 36.39
C LEU A 9 -3.86 52.45 37.58
N PHE A 10 -4.49 53.59 37.87
CA PHE A 10 -4.17 54.43 39.03
C PHE A 10 -4.48 53.72 40.35
N VAL A 11 -5.62 53.02 40.45
CA VAL A 11 -5.96 52.21 41.63
C VAL A 11 -5.00 51.02 41.77
N LEU A 12 -4.63 50.33 40.68
CA LEU A 12 -3.66 49.23 40.70
C LEU A 12 -2.26 49.69 41.13
N ILE A 13 -1.78 50.83 40.62
CA ILE A 13 -0.46 51.37 40.99
C ILE A 13 -0.45 51.86 42.45
N THR A 14 -1.50 52.54 42.90
CA THR A 14 -1.58 53.05 44.28
C THR A 14 -1.80 51.94 45.33
N SER A 15 -2.49 50.85 44.97
CA SER A 15 -2.65 49.67 45.83
C SER A 15 -1.39 48.78 45.83
N ALA A 16 -0.70 48.62 44.70
CA ALA A 16 0.58 47.90 44.63
C ALA A 16 1.69 48.56 45.47
N LEU A 17 1.69 49.89 45.59
CA LEU A 17 2.63 50.63 46.44
C LEU A 17 2.35 50.52 47.96
N ARG A 18 1.20 49.97 48.37
CA ARG A 18 0.83 49.75 49.79
C ARG A 18 0.58 48.29 50.18
N ALA A 19 0.52 47.35 49.24
CA ALA A 19 0.19 45.97 49.50
C ALA A 19 1.41 45.15 49.99
N GLN A 20 1.23 44.40 51.09
CA GLN A 20 2.21 43.43 51.61
C GLN A 20 2.04 42.01 51.03
N ASP A 21 1.00 41.78 50.22
CA ASP A 21 0.66 40.50 49.58
C ASP A 21 0.55 40.71 48.07
N VAL A 22 1.70 40.64 47.39
CA VAL A 22 1.80 40.72 45.92
C VAL A 22 1.98 39.31 45.38
N ARG A 23 1.20 38.91 44.39
CA ARG A 23 1.41 37.64 43.69
C ARG A 23 2.06 37.90 42.35
N LEU A 24 3.19 37.26 42.10
CA LEU A 24 3.82 37.20 40.79
C LEU A 24 3.44 35.90 40.09
N GLY A 25 3.34 35.92 38.77
CA GLY A 25 3.05 34.76 37.96
C GLY A 25 3.84 34.69 36.68
N VAL A 26 4.16 33.47 36.27
CA VAL A 26 4.64 33.13 34.92
C VAL A 26 3.67 32.12 34.33
N ASP A 27 3.27 32.31 33.09
CA ASP A 27 2.30 31.49 32.37
C ASP A 27 2.91 30.97 31.05
N LEU A 28 2.68 29.70 30.76
CA LEU A 28 2.90 29.11 29.45
C LEU A 28 1.60 28.44 29.00
N GLY A 29 1.17 28.70 27.77
CA GLY A 29 -0.06 28.10 27.26
C GLY A 29 -0.14 28.05 25.74
N ALA A 30 -1.17 27.36 25.28
CA ALA A 30 -1.56 27.28 23.88
C ALA A 30 -2.98 27.84 23.72
N ASP A 31 -3.22 28.49 22.58
CA ASP A 31 -4.51 29.05 22.20
C ASP A 31 -5.01 28.31 20.95
N VAL A 32 -6.24 27.77 20.98
CA VAL A 32 -6.95 27.34 19.77
C VAL A 32 -7.75 28.55 19.29
N VAL A 33 -7.41 29.04 18.11
CA VAL A 33 -7.98 30.25 17.52
C VAL A 33 -8.94 29.84 16.41
N PHE A 34 -10.10 30.47 16.41
CA PHE A 34 -11.17 30.26 15.44
C PHE A 34 -11.24 31.50 14.55
N PRO A 35 -10.35 31.62 13.54
CA PRO A 35 -10.32 32.81 12.72
C PRO A 35 -11.63 32.97 11.97
N SER A 36 -12.17 34.17 12.00
CA SER A 36 -13.28 34.58 11.15
C SER A 36 -12.87 35.86 10.44
N ALA A 37 -12.89 35.80 9.11
CA ALA A 37 -12.58 36.94 8.28
C ALA A 37 -13.36 36.83 6.97
N ASP A 38 -13.85 37.97 6.50
CA ASP A 38 -14.32 38.17 5.13
C ASP A 38 -13.61 39.40 4.60
N PHE A 39 -12.59 39.18 3.76
CA PHE A 39 -11.88 40.27 3.11
C PHE A 39 -11.71 39.99 1.63
N ILE A 40 -12.05 41.01 0.85
CA ILE A 40 -11.79 41.04 -0.59
C ILE A 40 -10.30 41.34 -0.77
N THR A 41 -9.75 42.39 -0.13
CA THR A 41 -8.31 42.73 -0.16
C THR A 41 -7.68 42.64 1.23
N LEU A 42 -6.54 41.95 1.34
CA LEU A 42 -5.54 42.24 2.38
C LEU A 42 -4.57 43.28 1.80
N PRO A 43 -4.29 44.40 2.50
CA PRO A 43 -3.31 45.39 2.02
C PRO A 43 -1.94 44.72 1.81
N GLY A 44 -1.46 44.71 0.55
CA GLY A 44 -0.23 44.05 0.14
C GLY A 44 -0.39 42.70 -0.57
N ILE A 45 -1.64 42.21 -0.73
CA ILE A 45 -1.96 40.95 -1.41
C ILE A 45 -2.83 41.24 -2.64
N ALA A 46 -2.34 40.90 -3.85
CA ALA A 46 -3.11 41.04 -5.07
C ALA A 46 -4.19 39.95 -5.13
N ILE A 47 -5.44 40.34 -5.41
CA ILE A 47 -6.52 39.39 -5.68
C ILE A 47 -6.42 38.98 -7.15
N PRO A 48 -6.50 37.68 -7.46
CA PRO A 48 -6.73 37.23 -8.82
C PRO A 48 -8.06 37.78 -9.40
N ASP A 49 -8.08 38.05 -10.70
CA ASP A 49 -9.25 38.58 -11.37
C ASP A 49 -10.44 37.60 -11.26
N GLY A 50 -11.46 37.97 -10.49
CA GLY A 50 -12.70 37.19 -10.35
C GLY A 50 -12.83 36.34 -9.08
N ALA A 51 -11.90 36.42 -8.12
CA ALA A 51 -12.09 35.79 -6.80
C ALA A 51 -13.13 36.56 -5.96
N THR A 52 -13.95 35.83 -5.19
CA THR A 52 -15.12 36.39 -4.49
C THR A 52 -14.79 37.06 -3.15
N SER A 53 -14.01 36.39 -2.30
CA SER A 53 -13.38 36.91 -1.06
C SER A 53 -12.59 35.77 -0.38
N PHE A 54 -11.59 36.10 0.43
CA PHE A 54 -10.94 35.13 1.31
C PHE A 54 -11.79 34.92 2.56
N GLY A 55 -12.23 33.67 2.74
CA GLY A 55 -12.93 33.23 3.94
C GLY A 55 -12.02 32.40 4.84
N SER A 56 -12.40 32.28 6.11
CA SER A 56 -11.77 31.32 7.02
C SER A 56 -11.93 29.90 6.46
N THR A 57 -10.81 29.19 6.27
CA THR A 57 -10.86 27.74 6.08
C THR A 57 -11.38 27.09 7.36
N THR A 58 -11.90 25.87 7.30
CA THR A 58 -12.29 25.09 8.49
C THR A 58 -11.09 24.74 9.41
N SER A 59 -9.91 25.32 9.18
CA SER A 59 -8.70 25.09 9.96
C SER A 59 -8.69 25.91 11.24
N THR A 60 -8.61 25.23 12.38
CA THR A 60 -8.30 25.86 13.66
C THR A 60 -6.83 26.25 13.68
N ALA A 61 -6.52 27.47 14.08
CA ALA A 61 -5.12 27.91 14.21
C ALA A 61 -4.64 27.66 15.64
N VAL A 62 -3.39 27.20 15.78
CA VAL A 62 -2.78 27.00 17.10
C VAL A 62 -1.83 28.15 17.37
N GLY A 63 -2.02 28.81 18.51
CA GLY A 63 -1.12 29.82 19.03
C GLY A 63 -0.39 29.36 20.27
N VAL A 64 0.75 29.99 20.54
CA VAL A 64 1.52 29.81 21.77
C VAL A 64 1.60 31.13 22.53
N ARG A 65 1.55 31.05 23.86
CA ARG A 65 1.54 32.20 24.75
C ARG A 65 2.55 32.03 25.87
N LEU A 66 3.34 33.07 26.08
CA LEU A 66 4.16 33.27 27.27
C LEU A 66 3.66 34.51 28.00
N GLY A 67 3.39 34.38 29.30
CA GLY A 67 2.82 35.45 30.11
C GLY A 67 3.58 35.69 31.41
N LEU A 68 3.60 36.95 31.84
CA LEU A 68 3.99 37.38 33.18
C LEU A 68 2.81 38.10 33.80
N SER A 69 2.56 37.91 35.09
CA SER A 69 1.48 38.60 35.79
C SER A 69 1.90 39.09 37.17
N ALA A 70 1.27 40.16 37.61
CA ALA A 70 1.32 40.62 38.99
C ALA A 70 -0.08 41.02 39.47
N ASP A 71 -0.47 40.59 40.66
CA ASP A 71 -1.78 40.90 41.23
C ASP A 71 -1.76 41.09 42.75
N VAL A 72 -2.66 41.93 43.23
CA VAL A 72 -2.79 42.32 44.64
C VAL A 72 -4.24 42.16 45.10
N PRO A 73 -4.50 41.87 46.39
CA PRO A 73 -5.85 41.91 46.94
C PRO A 73 -6.37 43.35 46.89
N LEU A 74 -7.56 43.54 46.32
CA LEU A 74 -8.20 44.85 46.23
C LEU A 74 -9.22 45.07 47.35
N PHE A 75 -10.11 44.10 47.56
CA PHE A 75 -11.15 44.14 48.58
C PHE A 75 -11.65 42.72 48.88
N ALA A 76 -12.37 42.57 49.99
CA ALA A 76 -13.03 41.31 50.34
C ALA A 76 -14.49 41.32 49.88
N LEU A 77 -14.92 40.23 49.25
CA LEU A 77 -16.31 39.97 48.88
C LEU A 77 -16.69 38.61 49.46
N GLN A 78 -17.74 38.57 50.30
CA GLN A 78 -18.19 37.36 51.00
C GLN A 78 -17.07 36.65 51.78
N GLY A 79 -16.20 37.42 52.46
CA GLY A 79 -15.07 36.88 53.24
C GLY A 79 -13.89 36.37 52.40
N LYS A 80 -13.93 36.52 51.07
CA LYS A 80 -12.85 36.12 50.17
C LYS A 80 -12.19 37.32 49.48
N SER A 81 -10.87 37.29 49.33
CA SER A 81 -10.12 38.39 48.70
C SER A 81 -10.26 38.38 47.19
N VAL A 82 -10.92 39.40 46.63
CA VAL A 82 -10.89 39.70 45.19
C VAL A 82 -9.54 40.32 44.87
N ARG A 83 -8.83 39.75 43.89
CA ARG A 83 -7.51 40.23 43.46
C ARG A 83 -7.63 40.97 42.14
N GLY A 84 -6.88 42.05 41.99
CA GLY A 84 -6.76 42.80 40.75
C GLY A 84 -5.31 42.86 40.34
N GLY A 85 -5.07 42.75 39.03
CA GLY A 85 -3.71 42.67 38.53
C GLY A 85 -3.57 43.06 37.08
N LEU A 86 -2.33 42.92 36.61
CA LEU A 86 -1.93 43.11 35.23
C LEU A 86 -1.24 41.84 34.74
N ARG A 87 -1.58 41.40 33.53
CA ARG A 87 -0.87 40.34 32.81
C ARG A 87 -0.28 40.90 31.52
N LEU A 88 1.00 40.65 31.30
CA LEU A 88 1.70 40.92 30.05
C LEU A 88 1.90 39.59 29.34
N ASN A 89 1.49 39.48 28.07
CA ASN A 89 1.68 38.28 27.28
C ASN A 89 2.33 38.60 25.95
N VAL A 90 3.15 37.67 25.47
CA VAL A 90 3.50 37.56 24.05
C VAL A 90 2.76 36.35 23.51
N THR A 91 1.99 36.54 22.44
CA THR A 91 1.28 35.47 21.75
C THR A 91 1.69 35.44 20.28
N SER A 92 1.86 34.23 19.75
CA SER A 92 2.09 34.01 18.32
C SER A 92 1.04 33.06 17.80
N VAL A 93 0.39 33.41 16.69
CA VAL A 93 -0.66 32.62 16.04
C VAL A 93 -0.45 32.59 14.54
N SER A 94 -0.76 31.44 13.91
CA SER A 94 -0.64 31.27 12.46
C SER A 94 -1.94 30.80 11.81
N PRO A 95 -2.89 31.71 11.50
CA PRO A 95 -4.14 31.33 10.83
C PRO A 95 -3.99 31.22 9.31
N ALA A 96 -4.84 30.39 8.70
CA ALA A 96 -4.89 30.17 7.25
C ALA A 96 -6.27 30.51 6.67
N PHE A 97 -6.28 31.22 5.54
CA PHE A 97 -7.50 31.65 4.83
C PHE A 97 -7.51 31.12 3.41
N SER A 98 -8.69 30.85 2.84
CA SER A 98 -8.80 30.35 1.47
C SER A 98 -9.84 31.11 0.66
N ALA A 99 -9.57 31.23 -0.63
CA ALA A 99 -10.52 31.69 -1.64
C ALA A 99 -10.51 30.72 -2.83
N ALA A 100 -11.60 30.72 -3.60
CA ALA A 100 -11.67 30.04 -4.88
C ALA A 100 -11.85 31.07 -6.00
N GLU A 101 -11.14 30.84 -7.10
CA GLU A 101 -11.23 31.61 -8.33
C GLU A 101 -11.61 30.64 -9.46
N THR A 102 -12.52 31.06 -10.33
CA THR A 102 -12.88 30.28 -11.52
C THR A 102 -12.33 30.94 -12.77
N ALA A 103 -11.36 30.31 -13.41
CA ALA A 103 -10.67 30.84 -14.58
C ALA A 103 -10.80 29.89 -15.79
N PRO A 104 -10.96 30.42 -17.02
CA PRO A 104 -10.88 29.60 -18.22
C PRO A 104 -9.44 29.16 -18.48
N ILE A 105 -9.24 27.85 -18.67
CA ILE A 105 -7.98 27.26 -19.11
C ILE A 105 -8.16 26.61 -20.48
N ALA A 106 -7.12 26.67 -21.33
CA ALA A 106 -7.11 26.00 -22.62
C ALA A 106 -6.52 24.60 -22.48
N ARG A 107 -7.19 23.58 -23.02
CA ARG A 107 -6.68 22.21 -23.11
C ARG A 107 -6.91 21.66 -24.51
N GLY A 108 -5.88 21.74 -25.36
CA GLY A 108 -6.05 21.48 -26.80
C GLY A 108 -6.93 22.57 -27.42
N ASP A 109 -7.93 22.18 -28.20
CA ASP A 109 -8.85 23.11 -28.90
C ASP A 109 -10.10 23.49 -28.08
N THR A 110 -10.19 23.08 -26.80
CA THR A 110 -11.32 23.39 -25.92
C THR A 110 -10.92 24.27 -24.74
N VAL A 111 -11.79 25.24 -24.43
CA VAL A 111 -11.71 26.08 -23.23
C VAL A 111 -12.55 25.43 -22.14
N TYR A 112 -11.93 25.14 -21.00
CA TYR A 112 -12.55 24.54 -19.83
C TYR A 112 -12.48 25.53 -18.65
N ARG A 113 -13.52 25.62 -17.83
CA ARG A 113 -13.49 26.45 -16.60
C ARG A 113 -12.91 25.64 -15.45
N ALA A 114 -11.70 25.98 -15.04
CA ALA A 114 -11.06 25.38 -13.88
C ALA A 114 -11.27 26.23 -12.64
N THR A 115 -11.27 25.58 -11.48
CA THR A 115 -11.25 26.22 -10.17
C THR A 115 -9.84 26.21 -9.62
N ILE A 116 -9.33 27.40 -9.32
CA ILE A 116 -8.04 27.64 -8.68
C ILE A 116 -8.31 27.98 -7.21
N GLY A 117 -7.79 27.15 -6.30
CA GLY A 117 -7.81 27.40 -4.87
C GLY A 117 -6.62 28.25 -4.46
N HIS A 118 -6.89 29.33 -3.74
CA HIS A 118 -5.90 30.24 -3.17
C HIS A 118 -5.87 30.07 -1.66
N THR A 119 -4.68 29.94 -1.10
CA THR A 119 -4.46 29.84 0.36
C THR A 119 -3.52 30.96 0.80
N VAL A 120 -3.85 31.62 1.90
CA VAL A 120 -3.01 32.61 2.57
C VAL A 120 -2.71 32.11 3.98
N ASP A 121 -1.47 31.71 4.20
CA ASP A 121 -0.93 31.35 5.52
C ASP A 121 -0.35 32.60 6.17
N MET A 122 -0.90 32.98 7.32
CA MET A 122 -0.46 34.16 8.08
C MET A 122 0.29 33.71 9.33
N THR A 123 1.21 34.54 9.80
CA THR A 123 1.80 34.44 11.15
C THR A 123 1.79 35.82 11.79
N MET A 124 1.30 35.89 13.02
CA MET A 124 1.13 37.12 13.76
C MET A 124 1.68 36.98 15.18
N THR A 125 2.54 37.90 15.59
CA THR A 125 3.04 37.99 16.95
C THR A 125 2.55 39.28 17.60
N ALA A 126 1.84 39.14 18.71
CA ALA A 126 1.24 40.26 19.43
C ALA A 126 1.73 40.33 20.89
N VAL A 127 1.89 41.57 21.35
CA VAL A 127 2.09 41.89 22.77
C VAL A 127 0.73 42.27 23.33
N VAL A 128 0.35 41.65 24.44
CA VAL A 128 -0.96 41.80 25.07
C VAL A 128 -0.80 42.29 26.49
N ILE A 129 -1.46 43.38 26.82
CA ILE A 129 -1.57 43.91 28.18
C ILE A 129 -3.00 43.66 28.67
N GLU A 130 -3.14 43.01 29.82
CA GLU A 130 -4.44 42.59 30.35
C GLU A 130 -4.59 42.99 31.81
N PRO A 131 -5.21 44.14 32.12
CA PRO A 131 -5.80 44.35 33.43
C PRO A 131 -6.90 43.32 33.68
N PHE A 132 -6.89 42.71 34.87
CA PHE A 132 -7.86 41.69 35.24
C PHE A 132 -8.30 41.80 36.70
N LEU A 133 -9.48 41.24 36.97
CA LEU A 133 -9.98 40.92 38.30
C LEU A 133 -10.11 39.40 38.43
N SER A 134 -9.83 38.87 39.61
CA SER A 134 -9.91 37.44 39.91
C SER A 134 -10.60 37.21 41.26
N TYR A 135 -11.53 36.27 41.27
CA TYR A 135 -12.33 35.89 42.44
C TYR A 135 -12.16 34.39 42.74
N PRO A 136 -11.77 34.01 43.98
CA PRO A 136 -11.67 32.61 44.40
C PRO A 136 -13.05 32.00 44.66
N VAL A 137 -13.65 31.39 43.63
CA VAL A 137 -14.94 30.72 43.75
C VAL A 137 -14.85 29.53 44.73
N LEU A 138 -13.75 28.78 44.69
CA LEU A 138 -13.39 27.70 45.63
C LEU A 138 -11.96 27.94 46.14
N ASP A 139 -11.57 27.27 47.22
CA ASP A 139 -10.22 27.42 47.80
C ASP A 139 -9.10 27.02 46.82
N TRP A 140 -9.43 26.16 45.86
CA TRP A 140 -8.55 25.70 44.80
C TRP A 140 -8.85 26.28 43.41
N LEU A 141 -9.91 27.10 43.24
CA LEU A 141 -10.36 27.58 41.91
C LEU A 141 -10.66 29.08 41.92
N ASN A 142 -9.94 29.81 41.08
CA ASN A 142 -10.16 31.21 40.78
C ASN A 142 -10.84 31.38 39.43
N VAL A 143 -11.76 32.34 39.33
CA VAL A 143 -12.35 32.79 38.07
C VAL A 143 -12.03 34.27 37.90
N GLY A 144 -11.58 34.66 36.72
CA GLY A 144 -11.18 36.02 36.41
C GLY A 144 -11.81 36.56 35.15
N LEU A 145 -11.98 37.87 35.15
CA LEU A 145 -12.45 38.68 34.02
C LEU A 145 -11.36 39.71 33.72
N GLY A 146 -10.91 39.75 32.47
CA GLY A 146 -9.88 40.66 32.00
C GLY A 146 -10.27 41.37 30.72
N VAL A 147 -9.62 42.51 30.46
CA VAL A 147 -9.70 43.22 29.18
C VAL A 147 -8.31 43.19 28.56
N GLN A 148 -8.14 42.43 27.48
CA GLN A 148 -6.89 42.36 26.75
C GLN A 148 -6.79 43.53 25.78
N LEU A 149 -5.68 44.24 25.84
CA LEU A 149 -5.28 45.24 24.87
C LEU A 149 -4.13 44.65 24.06
N SER A 150 -4.45 44.16 22.86
CA SER A 150 -3.50 43.49 21.97
C SER A 150 -2.91 44.47 20.97
N SER A 151 -1.59 44.41 20.76
CA SER A 151 -0.88 45.16 19.72
C SER A 151 0.01 44.21 18.92
N VAL A 152 -0.14 44.21 17.60
CA VAL A 152 0.61 43.33 16.70
C VAL A 152 2.01 43.90 16.50
N SER A 153 3.01 43.18 17.00
CA SER A 153 4.44 43.55 16.92
C SER A 153 5.15 43.00 15.68
N GLY A 154 4.59 41.95 15.05
CA GLY A 154 5.14 41.36 13.83
C GLY A 154 4.07 40.58 13.07
N SER A 155 4.12 40.64 11.74
CA SER A 155 3.22 39.94 10.85
C SER A 155 3.94 39.47 9.59
N ALA A 156 3.58 38.28 9.12
CA ALA A 156 4.05 37.73 7.85
C ALA A 156 2.93 36.93 7.18
N PHE A 157 2.97 36.84 5.86
CA PHE A 157 2.11 35.96 5.10
C PHE A 157 2.84 35.30 3.93
N THR A 158 2.33 34.14 3.53
CA THR A 158 2.63 33.50 2.25
C THR A 158 1.32 33.15 1.56
N GLN A 159 1.22 33.45 0.27
CA GLN A 159 0.09 33.08 -0.56
C GLN A 159 0.51 32.04 -1.58
N THR A 160 -0.31 30.99 -1.70
CA THR A 160 -0.14 29.93 -2.69
C THR A 160 -1.41 29.73 -3.49
N GLN A 161 -1.27 29.28 -4.74
CA GLN A 161 -2.38 28.86 -5.59
C GLN A 161 -2.16 27.44 -6.11
N GLN A 162 -3.26 26.70 -6.32
CA GLN A 162 -3.27 25.38 -6.92
C GLN A 162 -4.61 25.10 -7.61
N PHE A 163 -4.64 24.27 -8.65
CA PHE A 163 -5.90 23.82 -9.24
C PHE A 163 -6.62 22.85 -8.29
N THR A 164 -7.84 23.19 -7.89
CA THR A 164 -8.71 22.33 -7.08
C THR A 164 -9.71 21.56 -7.92
N ASP A 165 -10.07 22.08 -9.10
CA ASP A 165 -10.90 21.38 -10.08
C ASP A 165 -10.48 21.71 -11.53
N PRO A 166 -9.92 20.75 -12.31
CA PRO A 166 -9.53 19.41 -11.88
C PRO A 166 -8.23 19.47 -11.04
N PRO A 167 -8.08 18.62 -10.01
CA PRO A 167 -6.90 18.61 -9.17
C PRO A 167 -5.66 18.08 -9.90
N GLY A 168 -4.47 18.57 -9.52
CA GLY A 168 -3.19 18.06 -9.99
C GLY A 168 -2.72 18.59 -11.35
N LEU A 169 -3.38 19.61 -11.90
CA LEU A 169 -2.88 20.32 -13.07
C LEU A 169 -1.61 21.14 -12.72
N PRO A 170 -0.55 21.06 -13.53
CA PRO A 170 0.63 21.89 -13.35
C PRO A 170 0.43 23.30 -13.94
N PHE A 171 1.06 24.30 -13.34
CA PHE A 171 1.22 25.64 -13.88
C PHE A 171 2.27 25.68 -15.00
N VAL A 172 2.42 26.82 -15.66
CA VAL A 172 3.37 27.02 -16.79
C VAL A 172 4.82 26.74 -16.38
N ASP A 173 5.18 26.97 -15.12
CA ASP A 173 6.50 26.67 -14.56
C ASP A 173 6.68 25.20 -14.15
N GLY A 174 5.66 24.36 -14.35
CA GLY A 174 5.64 22.94 -14.00
C GLY A 174 5.29 22.64 -12.55
N SER A 175 5.07 23.65 -11.70
CA SER A 175 4.65 23.47 -10.30
C SER A 175 3.18 23.06 -10.21
N ILE A 176 2.82 22.26 -9.20
CA ILE A 176 1.40 21.96 -8.88
C ILE A 176 0.84 22.99 -7.87
N VAL A 177 1.73 23.54 -7.04
CA VAL A 177 1.44 24.61 -6.08
C VAL A 177 2.43 25.73 -6.36
N GLN A 178 1.92 26.93 -6.62
CA GLN A 178 2.74 28.10 -6.92
C GLN A 178 2.59 29.13 -5.80
N GLN A 179 3.71 29.62 -5.27
CA GLN A 179 3.70 30.78 -4.38
C GLN A 179 3.52 32.05 -5.22
N THR A 180 2.43 32.78 -4.98
CA THR A 180 2.08 33.98 -5.74
C THR A 180 2.48 35.26 -5.04
N ALA A 181 2.55 35.25 -3.71
CA ALA A 181 2.96 36.40 -2.92
C ALA A 181 3.53 36.00 -1.55
N SER A 182 4.33 36.88 -0.97
CA SER A 182 4.76 36.79 0.43
C SER A 182 5.18 38.17 0.92
N GLY A 183 5.00 38.45 2.21
CA GLY A 183 5.40 39.72 2.78
C GLY A 183 4.91 39.93 4.20
N ALA A 184 4.93 41.18 4.65
CA ALA A 184 4.32 41.61 5.90
C ALA A 184 2.89 42.11 5.66
N ILE A 185 2.02 41.94 6.65
CA ILE A 185 0.64 42.43 6.59
C ILE A 185 0.57 43.77 7.32
N SER A 186 0.16 44.81 6.60
CA SER A 186 -0.04 46.15 7.14
C SER A 186 -1.52 46.43 7.42
N GLY A 187 -1.83 47.35 8.35
CA GLY A 187 -3.21 47.74 8.64
C GLY A 187 -3.83 47.06 9.86
N PHE A 188 -3.05 46.37 10.70
CA PHE A 188 -3.54 45.98 12.01
C PHE A 188 -3.88 47.20 12.85
N SER A 189 -5.00 47.13 13.57
CA SER A 189 -5.37 48.16 14.52
C SER A 189 -4.26 48.27 15.59
N PRO A 190 -3.76 49.49 15.92
CA PRO A 190 -2.63 49.66 16.83
C PRO A 190 -2.93 49.12 18.25
N LEU A 191 -4.22 49.07 18.60
CA LEU A 191 -4.73 48.51 19.83
C LEU A 191 -6.08 47.83 19.56
N SER A 192 -6.16 46.53 19.82
CA SER A 192 -7.40 45.76 19.72
C SER A 192 -7.89 45.35 21.11
N PRO A 193 -9.07 45.80 21.55
CA PRO A 193 -9.65 45.36 22.82
C PRO A 193 -10.38 44.02 22.69
N LEU A 194 -10.09 43.09 23.61
CA LEU A 194 -10.74 41.79 23.73
C LEU A 194 -11.17 41.56 25.18
N VAL A 195 -12.23 40.78 25.37
CA VAL A 195 -12.67 40.33 26.70
C VAL A 195 -12.07 38.95 26.96
N ASN A 196 -11.52 38.75 28.16
CA ASN A 196 -10.98 37.47 28.60
C ASN A 196 -11.75 36.94 29.81
N LEU A 197 -12.23 35.71 29.72
CA LEU A 197 -12.77 34.96 30.85
C LEU A 197 -11.81 33.81 31.15
N ARG A 198 -11.26 33.75 32.36
CA ARG A 198 -10.23 32.77 32.72
C ARG A 198 -10.59 32.03 33.99
N ALA A 199 -10.49 30.72 33.99
CA ALA A 199 -10.53 29.88 35.18
C ALA A 199 -9.13 29.34 35.48
N GLU A 200 -8.72 29.37 36.74
CA GLU A 200 -7.38 29.03 37.18
C GLU A 200 -7.41 28.22 38.48
N GLY A 201 -6.84 27.02 38.44
CA GLY A 201 -6.62 26.20 39.62
C GLY A 201 -5.47 26.73 40.48
N LYS A 202 -5.55 26.55 41.80
CA LYS A 202 -4.47 26.85 42.75
C LYS A 202 -4.08 25.56 43.45
N ILE A 203 -2.90 25.04 43.12
CA ILE A 203 -2.34 23.83 43.72
C ILE A 203 -1.07 24.23 44.47
N PRO A 204 -1.09 24.32 45.82
CA PRO A 204 0.06 24.77 46.60
C PRO A 204 1.20 23.74 46.54
N PHE A 205 2.41 24.19 46.24
CA PHE A 205 3.60 23.35 46.22
C PHE A 205 4.22 23.30 47.62
N ARG A 206 3.79 22.32 48.43
CA ARG A 206 4.13 22.21 49.86
C ARG A 206 5.63 22.25 50.23
N PRO A 207 6.58 21.80 49.39
CA PRO A 207 8.01 21.93 49.72
C PRO A 207 8.54 23.36 49.77
N VAL A 208 7.87 24.33 49.14
CA VAL A 208 8.27 25.74 49.13
C VAL A 208 7.05 26.62 49.41
N GLN A 209 7.01 27.22 50.60
CA GLN A 209 5.93 28.13 50.97
C GLN A 209 5.85 29.31 49.98
N GLY A 210 4.62 29.72 49.66
CA GLY A 210 4.35 30.82 48.74
C GLY A 210 4.38 30.47 47.26
N ILE A 211 4.77 29.24 46.85
CA ILE A 211 4.68 28.79 45.45
C ILE A 211 3.43 27.95 45.21
N SER A 212 2.70 28.23 44.15
CA SER A 212 1.57 27.41 43.68
C SER A 212 1.69 27.10 42.19
N PHE A 213 1.32 25.88 41.81
CA PHE A 213 1.08 25.50 40.42
C PHE A 213 -0.35 25.87 40.03
N ALA A 214 -0.50 26.44 38.84
CA ALA A 214 -1.75 27.05 38.40
C ALA A 214 -2.13 26.62 36.98
N PRO A 215 -2.83 25.48 36.80
CA PRO A 215 -3.44 25.16 35.52
C PRO A 215 -4.57 26.14 35.22
N TRP A 216 -4.70 26.58 33.98
CA TRP A 216 -5.72 27.54 33.59
C TRP A 216 -6.34 27.23 32.24
N VAL A 217 -7.58 27.69 32.07
CA VAL A 217 -8.32 27.70 30.80
C VAL A 217 -8.94 29.09 30.62
N GLN A 218 -9.00 29.59 29.40
CA GLN A 218 -9.53 30.92 29.11
C GLN A 218 -10.30 30.98 27.79
N ILE A 219 -11.26 31.89 27.71
CA ILE A 219 -11.98 32.22 26.48
C ILE A 219 -11.73 33.70 26.20
N VAL A 220 -11.20 34.00 25.01
CA VAL A 220 -10.91 35.36 24.56
C VAL A 220 -11.84 35.71 23.41
N LEU A 221 -12.59 36.80 23.58
CA LEU A 221 -13.60 37.26 22.62
C LEU A 221 -13.23 38.67 22.11
N PRO A 222 -13.00 38.86 20.79
CA PRO A 222 -12.76 40.17 20.20
C PRO A 222 -14.02 41.03 20.29
N LEU A 223 -13.87 42.31 20.63
CA LEU A 223 -15.00 43.26 20.65
C LEU A 223 -15.15 44.04 19.33
N ALA A 224 -14.11 44.05 18.51
CA ALA A 224 -14.06 44.73 17.21
C ALA A 224 -13.09 44.00 16.28
N SER A 225 -13.11 44.35 15.00
CA SER A 225 -12.09 43.89 14.05
C SER A 225 -10.69 44.30 14.52
N GLN A 226 -9.74 43.37 14.38
CA GLN A 226 -8.34 43.57 14.71
C GLN A 226 -7.55 44.20 13.55
N HIS A 227 -8.22 44.42 12.41
CA HIS A 227 -7.67 45.02 11.20
C HIS A 227 -8.48 46.24 10.77
N SER A 228 -7.83 47.26 10.21
CA SER A 228 -8.47 48.55 9.89
C SER A 228 -9.33 48.52 8.62
N THR A 229 -9.02 47.61 7.68
CA THR A 229 -9.71 47.50 6.39
C THR A 229 -10.39 46.15 6.16
N ALA A 230 -10.10 45.13 6.98
CA ALA A 230 -10.61 43.77 6.84
C ALA A 230 -11.45 43.42 8.07
N SER A 231 -12.46 42.55 7.91
CA SER A 231 -13.34 42.11 9.00
C SER A 231 -12.72 40.99 9.85
N LEU A 232 -11.43 41.11 10.21
CA LEU A 232 -10.67 40.05 10.88
C LEU A 232 -10.98 39.98 12.39
N THR A 233 -11.50 38.85 12.84
CA THR A 233 -11.69 38.53 14.25
C THR A 233 -11.06 37.17 14.59
N LEU A 234 -10.39 37.10 15.74
CA LEU A 234 -9.67 35.93 16.21
C LEU A 234 -10.12 35.53 17.62
N PRO A 235 -11.37 35.02 17.80
CA PRO A 235 -11.76 34.41 19.06
C PRO A 235 -10.91 33.18 19.37
N SER A 236 -10.60 32.96 20.65
CA SER A 236 -9.75 31.84 21.05
C SER A 236 -10.19 31.16 22.33
N LEU A 237 -9.89 29.86 22.41
CA LEU A 237 -9.94 29.05 23.62
C LEU A 237 -8.50 28.71 24.01
N GLY A 238 -8.03 29.26 25.12
CA GLY A 238 -6.68 29.02 25.62
C GLY A 238 -6.66 28.05 26.79
N PHE A 239 -5.58 27.29 26.89
CA PHE A 239 -5.28 26.47 28.06
C PHE A 239 -3.78 26.51 28.34
N GLY A 240 -3.41 26.35 29.60
CA GLY A 240 -2.02 26.38 29.96
C GLY A 240 -1.77 26.12 31.43
N VAL A 241 -0.54 26.36 31.80
CA VAL A 241 -0.04 26.17 33.14
C VAL A 241 0.75 27.39 33.55
N GLY A 242 0.74 27.67 34.85
CA GLY A 242 1.48 28.76 35.41
C GLY A 242 2.08 28.42 36.75
N ILE A 243 3.06 29.21 37.15
CA ILE A 243 3.60 29.22 38.49
C ILE A 243 3.19 30.55 39.11
N ARG A 244 2.73 30.51 40.36
CA ARG A 244 2.41 31.68 41.18
C ARG A 244 3.36 31.73 42.35
N TYR A 245 3.82 32.93 42.69
CA TYR A 245 4.67 33.21 43.84
C TYR A 245 4.06 34.37 44.64
N ASP A 246 3.61 34.07 45.86
CA ASP A 246 3.02 35.04 46.80
C ASP A 246 4.16 35.72 47.61
N LEU A 247 4.53 36.95 47.22
CA LEU A 247 5.41 37.86 47.96
C LEU A 247 4.64 38.45 49.15
N GLY A 248 4.71 37.79 50.30
CA GLY A 248 4.06 38.26 51.54
C GLY A 248 3.75 37.23 52.63
N GLY A 249 4.00 35.94 52.40
CA GLY A 249 3.56 34.86 53.28
C GLY A 249 4.50 34.44 54.42
N ALA A 250 5.09 35.38 55.17
CA ALA A 250 5.73 35.08 56.45
C ALA A 250 4.96 35.74 57.59
N THR A 251 3.77 35.21 57.92
CA THR A 251 3.11 35.50 59.20
C THR A 251 2.93 34.20 59.97
N SER A 252 3.76 34.06 60.99
CA SER A 252 3.64 33.11 62.09
C SER A 252 2.26 33.16 62.74
N GLN A 253 1.56 32.02 62.79
CA GLN A 253 0.57 31.78 63.82
C GLN A 253 1.29 31.17 65.03
N PRO A 254 1.12 31.67 66.27
CA PRO A 254 1.84 31.14 67.43
C PRO A 254 1.28 29.76 67.81
N GLU A 255 2.11 28.73 67.72
CA GLU A 255 1.81 27.42 68.32
C GLU A 255 1.88 27.53 69.86
N PRO A 256 0.89 26.99 70.60
CA PRO A 256 0.98 26.85 72.04
C PRO A 256 2.11 25.88 72.41
N MET A 257 2.96 26.29 73.35
CA MET A 257 4.10 25.53 73.83
C MET A 257 3.62 24.28 74.60
N GLU A 258 3.74 23.08 74.01
CA GLU A 258 3.57 21.80 74.70
C GLU A 258 4.91 21.26 75.24
N LEU A 259 4.89 20.82 76.51
CA LEU A 259 6.02 20.29 77.27
C LEU A 259 6.67 19.06 76.59
N PRO A 260 7.99 18.83 76.79
CA PRO A 260 8.70 17.76 76.11
C PRO A 260 8.28 16.38 76.64
N ARG A 261 7.47 15.65 75.86
CA ARG A 261 7.27 14.21 76.00
C ARG A 261 8.42 13.46 75.33
N PHE A 262 8.86 12.35 75.93
CA PHE A 262 9.92 11.52 75.35
C PHE A 262 9.43 10.92 74.01
N ARG A 263 10.17 11.17 72.92
CA ARG A 263 9.78 10.80 71.55
C ARG A 263 10.61 9.62 71.08
N ASP A 264 9.93 8.56 70.69
CA ASP A 264 10.52 7.36 70.11
C ASP A 264 9.89 7.16 68.72
N THR A 265 10.71 7.04 67.67
CA THR A 265 10.23 6.98 66.28
C THR A 265 10.70 5.69 65.64
N ILE A 266 9.73 4.90 65.17
CA ILE A 266 9.99 3.65 64.45
C ILE A 266 9.64 3.88 62.98
N TYR A 267 10.61 3.66 62.10
CA TYR A 267 10.42 3.73 60.66
C TYR A 267 10.05 2.36 60.11
N VAL A 268 8.98 2.29 59.33
CA VAL A 268 8.59 1.11 58.55
C VAL A 268 8.65 1.54 57.08
N ARG A 269 9.46 0.85 56.28
CA ARG A 269 9.67 1.21 54.87
C ARG A 269 9.17 0.10 53.97
N ASP A 270 8.13 0.41 53.21
CA ASP A 270 7.56 -0.51 52.23
C ASP A 270 7.95 -0.06 50.83
N THR A 271 8.79 -0.84 50.16
CA THR A 271 9.25 -0.51 48.81
C THR A 271 8.61 -1.42 47.79
N VAL A 272 7.88 -0.85 46.83
CA VAL A 272 7.34 -1.57 45.67
C VAL A 272 8.28 -1.38 44.50
N VAL A 273 8.78 -2.49 43.96
CA VAL A 273 9.66 -2.49 42.79
C VAL A 273 8.80 -2.67 41.54
N VAL A 274 8.95 -1.78 40.56
CA VAL A 274 8.25 -1.84 39.28
C VAL A 274 9.27 -1.88 38.15
N LEU A 275 9.13 -2.84 37.24
CA LEU A 275 9.96 -2.94 36.05
C LEU A 275 9.46 -1.95 34.99
N SER A 276 10.37 -1.22 34.34
CA SER A 276 10.03 -0.28 33.25
C SER A 276 11.03 -0.41 32.09
N SER A 277 10.52 -0.44 30.86
CA SER A 277 11.34 -0.43 29.64
C SER A 277 11.91 0.95 29.29
N THR A 278 11.41 2.02 29.92
CA THR A 278 11.80 3.41 29.62
C THR A 278 13.01 3.88 30.44
N VAL A 279 13.31 3.18 31.54
CA VAL A 279 14.33 3.58 32.50
C VAL A 279 15.59 2.73 32.32
N ARG A 280 16.74 3.38 32.15
CA ARG A 280 18.05 2.70 31.96
C ARG A 280 18.79 2.40 33.26
N THR A 281 18.46 3.09 34.35
CA THR A 281 19.08 2.93 35.68
C THR A 281 18.03 2.96 36.78
N ALA A 282 18.15 2.06 37.77
CA ALA A 282 17.19 1.96 38.85
C ALA A 282 16.98 3.32 39.55
N THR A 283 15.72 3.76 39.64
CA THR A 283 15.37 5.04 40.26
C THR A 283 14.34 4.80 41.35
N THR A 284 14.65 5.22 42.58
CA THR A 284 13.74 5.12 43.72
C THR A 284 13.16 6.48 44.05
N ALA A 285 11.84 6.58 44.06
CA ALA A 285 11.13 7.75 44.51
C ALA A 285 10.20 7.39 45.67
N ARG A 286 10.19 8.19 46.72
CA ARG A 286 9.24 8.03 47.84
C ARG A 286 7.85 8.43 47.37
N THR A 287 6.92 7.49 47.38
CA THR A 287 5.56 7.66 46.86
C THR A 287 4.62 8.24 47.90
N SER A 288 4.75 7.83 49.17
CA SER A 288 3.96 8.40 50.26
C SER A 288 4.69 8.25 51.59
N VAL A 289 4.31 9.09 52.55
CA VAL A 289 4.73 8.97 53.95
C VAL A 289 3.48 9.14 54.78
N TYR A 290 3.19 8.14 55.60
CA TYR A 290 2.09 8.15 56.55
C TYR A 290 2.67 8.05 57.95
N VAL A 291 2.25 8.96 58.83
CA VAL A 291 2.72 8.99 60.22
C VAL A 291 1.52 8.75 61.11
N ASP A 292 1.53 7.63 61.83
CA ASP A 292 0.66 7.45 62.99
C ASP A 292 1.43 7.86 64.25
N SER A 293 0.67 8.25 65.26
CA SER A 293 1.23 8.47 66.59
C SER A 293 0.31 7.86 67.63
N ILE A 294 0.89 7.06 68.52
CA ILE A 294 0.21 6.58 69.71
C ILE A 294 0.72 7.41 70.89
N VAL A 295 -0.19 8.16 71.49
CA VAL A 295 0.10 9.08 72.60
C VAL A 295 -0.22 8.38 73.92
N SER A 296 0.81 8.15 74.73
CA SER A 296 0.68 7.76 76.15
C SER A 296 0.95 8.97 77.04
N ARG A 297 0.64 8.87 78.35
CA ARG A 297 0.78 9.97 79.31
C ARG A 297 2.18 10.61 79.29
N ASP A 298 3.22 9.79 79.14
CA ASP A 298 4.61 10.21 79.32
C ASP A 298 5.49 10.05 78.05
N SER A 299 4.95 9.49 76.95
CA SER A 299 5.68 9.33 75.68
C SER A 299 4.78 9.41 74.45
N ILE A 300 5.33 9.92 73.35
CA ILE A 300 4.71 9.86 72.02
C ILE A 300 5.56 8.95 71.16
N ARG A 301 4.97 7.83 70.71
CA ARG A 301 5.63 6.96 69.73
C ARG A 301 5.07 7.25 68.35
N TYR A 302 5.96 7.63 67.44
CA TYR A 302 5.61 7.86 66.03
C TYR A 302 5.94 6.60 65.23
N ARG A 303 4.97 6.06 64.52
CA ARG A 303 5.23 5.07 63.45
C ARG A 303 5.20 5.81 62.13
N VAL A 304 6.37 5.97 61.53
CA VAL A 304 6.52 6.59 60.21
C VAL A 304 6.59 5.49 59.18
N THR A 305 5.50 5.28 58.46
CA THR A 305 5.44 4.35 57.33
C THR A 305 5.77 5.11 56.05
N GLU A 306 6.93 4.84 55.47
CA GLU A 306 7.33 5.40 54.19
C GLU A 306 7.13 4.36 53.09
N SER A 307 6.36 4.71 52.07
CA SER A 307 6.24 3.89 50.87
C SER A 307 7.14 4.43 49.77
N PHE A 308 7.93 3.56 49.18
CA PHE A 308 8.83 3.88 48.08
C PHE A 308 8.44 3.10 46.83
N ARG A 309 8.59 3.72 45.67
CA ARG A 309 8.49 3.05 44.38
C ARG A 309 9.87 3.06 43.73
N THR A 310 10.47 1.90 43.60
CA THR A 310 11.70 1.72 42.84
C THR A 310 11.33 1.28 41.44
N VAL A 311 11.63 2.12 40.45
CA VAL A 311 11.51 1.74 39.05
C VAL A 311 12.86 1.19 38.58
N VAL A 312 12.91 -0.08 38.28
CA VAL A 312 14.11 -0.76 37.76
C VAL A 312 14.00 -0.97 36.26
N PRO A 313 15.11 -0.93 35.51
CA PRO A 313 15.12 -1.29 34.10
C PRO A 313 14.55 -2.69 33.94
N LYS A 314 13.58 -2.85 33.03
CA LYS A 314 13.12 -4.19 32.66
C LYS A 314 14.30 -4.91 31.96
N PRO A 315 14.63 -6.15 32.36
CA PRO A 315 15.58 -6.97 31.61
C PRO A 315 15.20 -7.04 30.13
N PRO A 316 16.16 -7.27 29.21
CA PRO A 316 15.86 -7.48 27.79
C PRO A 316 14.78 -8.56 27.65
N SER A 317 13.75 -8.26 26.86
CA SER A 317 12.68 -9.21 26.60
C SER A 317 13.24 -10.47 25.95
N VAL A 318 12.83 -11.62 26.49
CA VAL A 318 13.24 -12.92 25.96
C VAL A 318 12.36 -13.24 24.76
N LEU A 319 12.98 -13.36 23.58
CA LEU A 319 12.29 -13.74 22.35
C LEU A 319 13.14 -14.73 21.55
N HIS A 320 12.69 -15.98 21.53
CA HIS A 320 13.30 -17.06 20.75
C HIS A 320 12.29 -17.62 19.76
N ALA A 321 12.72 -17.80 18.51
CA ALA A 321 11.93 -18.42 17.46
C ALA A 321 12.66 -19.65 16.92
N SER A 322 11.93 -20.75 16.75
CA SER A 322 12.35 -21.89 15.97
C SER A 322 11.22 -22.30 15.03
N VAL A 323 11.58 -23.01 13.97
CA VAL A 323 10.63 -23.46 12.96
C VAL A 323 10.81 -24.96 12.73
N HIS A 324 9.70 -25.67 12.71
CA HIS A 324 9.66 -27.07 12.31
C HIS A 324 8.93 -27.18 10.98
N VAL A 325 9.40 -28.05 10.10
CA VAL A 325 8.82 -28.24 8.78
C VAL A 325 8.53 -29.71 8.58
N ASP A 326 7.27 -30.01 8.34
CA ASP A 326 6.76 -31.33 8.01
C ASP A 326 6.47 -31.39 6.51
N ILE A 327 6.84 -32.49 5.86
CA ILE A 327 6.49 -32.73 4.45
C ILE A 327 5.10 -33.36 4.41
N ILE A 328 4.21 -32.82 3.60
CA ILE A 328 2.85 -33.35 3.46
C ILE A 328 2.73 -34.06 2.11
N ASP A 329 2.32 -35.33 2.15
CA ASP A 329 2.13 -36.14 0.95
C ASP A 329 0.78 -35.89 0.25
N ASP A 330 0.43 -36.72 -0.73
CA ASP A 330 -0.83 -36.59 -1.47
C ASP A 330 -2.06 -37.04 -0.66
N ASN A 331 -1.87 -37.83 0.41
CA ASN A 331 -2.91 -38.31 1.32
C ASN A 331 -3.10 -37.38 2.53
N ASP A 332 -2.40 -36.24 2.55
CA ASP A 332 -2.35 -35.28 3.67
C ASP A 332 -1.68 -35.82 4.94
N GLU A 333 -0.83 -36.84 4.79
CA GLU A 333 -0.02 -37.43 5.86
C GLU A 333 1.40 -36.85 5.88
N THR A 334 2.04 -36.91 7.05
CA THR A 334 3.42 -36.44 7.22
C THR A 334 4.42 -37.47 6.69
N ALA A 335 5.25 -37.06 5.73
CA ALA A 335 6.31 -37.87 5.16
C ALA A 335 7.67 -37.58 5.81
N ALA A 336 8.48 -38.61 6.01
CA ALA A 336 9.82 -38.48 6.60
C ALA A 336 10.84 -37.82 5.64
N GLU A 337 10.59 -37.87 4.33
CA GLU A 337 11.51 -37.35 3.32
C GLU A 337 10.77 -36.53 2.26
N ALA A 338 11.40 -35.45 1.81
CA ALA A 338 10.87 -34.56 0.78
C ALA A 338 11.11 -35.15 -0.61
N TYR A 339 10.17 -35.93 -1.13
CA TYR A 339 10.23 -36.39 -2.51
C TYR A 339 9.57 -35.40 -3.45
N LEU A 340 10.14 -35.23 -4.65
CA LEU A 340 9.40 -34.62 -5.76
C LEU A 340 8.16 -35.44 -6.05
N ARG A 341 7.03 -34.75 -6.25
CA ARG A 341 5.82 -35.38 -6.77
C ARG A 341 6.02 -35.60 -8.26
N VAL A 342 5.98 -36.86 -8.66
CA VAL A 342 6.14 -37.26 -10.04
C VAL A 342 4.80 -37.73 -10.55
N ARG A 343 4.32 -37.12 -11.63
CA ARG A 343 3.09 -37.51 -12.30
C ARG A 343 3.43 -37.99 -13.70
N ARG A 344 3.10 -39.24 -13.98
CA ARG A 344 3.16 -39.77 -15.34
C ARG A 344 1.90 -39.36 -16.08
N ILE A 345 2.06 -38.78 -17.27
CA ILE A 345 0.94 -38.36 -18.11
C ILE A 345 1.02 -39.13 -19.40
N ARG A 346 -0.03 -39.89 -19.70
CA ARG A 346 -0.22 -40.49 -21.01
C ARG A 346 -0.92 -39.46 -21.87
N ARG A 347 -0.17 -38.81 -22.75
CA ARG A 347 -0.66 -37.74 -23.59
C ARG A 347 -1.00 -38.30 -24.98
N THR A 348 -2.21 -38.01 -25.43
CA THR A 348 -2.65 -38.26 -26.80
C THR A 348 -2.72 -36.94 -27.54
N ARG A 349 -1.97 -36.81 -28.62
CA ARG A 349 -2.05 -35.68 -29.55
C ARG A 349 -2.92 -36.05 -30.72
N VAL A 350 -3.86 -35.18 -31.06
CA VAL A 350 -4.67 -35.28 -32.27
C VAL A 350 -4.47 -34.00 -33.05
N ALA A 351 -4.05 -34.07 -34.31
CA ALA A 351 -3.87 -32.86 -35.11
C ALA A 351 -4.44 -33.00 -36.51
N SER A 352 -5.30 -32.07 -36.90
CA SER A 352 -5.65 -31.87 -38.30
C SER A 352 -4.43 -31.41 -39.10
N VAL A 353 -4.22 -32.04 -40.26
CA VAL A 353 -3.17 -31.67 -41.21
C VAL A 353 -3.81 -30.81 -42.29
N ALA A 354 -3.25 -29.64 -42.56
CA ALA A 354 -3.61 -28.88 -43.73
C ALA A 354 -3.08 -29.62 -44.97
N PRO A 355 -3.91 -30.09 -45.92
CA PRO A 355 -3.51 -30.79 -47.13
C PRO A 355 -3.09 -29.79 -48.20
N ALA A 356 -2.26 -28.82 -47.80
CA ALA A 356 -1.81 -27.73 -48.62
C ALA A 356 -0.29 -27.82 -48.79
N ILE A 357 0.17 -27.59 -50.02
CA ILE A 357 1.58 -27.46 -50.36
C ILE A 357 1.79 -26.06 -50.92
N LEU A 358 2.52 -25.22 -50.20
CA LEU A 358 2.87 -23.87 -50.63
C LEU A 358 4.12 -23.91 -51.52
N PHE A 359 4.16 -23.03 -52.50
CA PHE A 359 5.24 -22.82 -53.44
C PHE A 359 5.83 -21.43 -53.26
N ASP A 360 7.13 -21.31 -53.49
CA ASP A 360 7.85 -20.05 -53.33
C ASP A 360 7.72 -19.18 -54.58
N GLY A 361 7.10 -18.00 -54.45
CA GLY A 361 6.97 -17.01 -55.54
C GLY A 361 6.39 -17.63 -56.81
N ASP A 362 7.15 -17.56 -57.91
CA ASP A 362 6.80 -18.13 -59.21
C ASP A 362 7.32 -19.56 -59.44
N SER A 363 7.92 -20.19 -58.42
CA SER A 363 8.46 -21.55 -58.52
C SER A 363 7.35 -22.57 -58.82
N VAL A 364 7.65 -23.51 -59.72
CA VAL A 364 6.80 -24.65 -60.05
C VAL A 364 7.30 -25.96 -59.43
N GLY A 365 8.47 -25.96 -58.81
CA GLY A 365 9.05 -27.11 -58.11
C GLY A 365 8.59 -27.15 -56.66
N ILE A 366 8.33 -28.35 -56.13
CA ILE A 366 8.00 -28.55 -54.71
C ILE A 366 9.17 -28.02 -53.86
N PRO A 367 8.94 -27.09 -52.93
CA PRO A 367 10.03 -26.53 -52.14
C PRO A 367 10.75 -27.56 -51.26
N GLN A 368 12.04 -27.32 -51.02
CA GLN A 368 12.91 -28.24 -50.26
C GLN A 368 12.50 -28.45 -48.80
N ARG A 369 11.73 -27.51 -48.22
CA ARG A 369 11.21 -27.63 -46.84
C ARG A 369 10.21 -28.78 -46.68
N TYR A 370 9.54 -29.19 -47.76
CA TYR A 370 8.68 -30.37 -47.71
C TYR A 370 9.53 -31.64 -47.84
N VAL A 371 9.42 -32.50 -46.83
CA VAL A 371 10.10 -33.79 -46.77
C VAL A 371 9.55 -34.68 -47.87
N GLN A 372 10.46 -35.19 -48.71
CA GLN A 372 10.18 -36.01 -49.88
C GLN A 372 10.84 -37.39 -49.76
N SER A 373 10.81 -37.98 -48.56
CA SER A 373 11.61 -39.16 -48.22
C SER A 373 10.98 -40.47 -48.70
N GLY A 374 9.67 -40.49 -49.01
CA GLY A 374 8.99 -41.68 -49.51
C GLY A 374 9.03 -42.89 -48.57
N LYS A 375 8.93 -44.10 -49.13
CA LYS A 375 9.07 -45.41 -48.43
C LYS A 375 10.40 -45.61 -47.68
N GLY A 376 11.25 -44.58 -47.59
CA GLY A 376 12.60 -44.62 -47.03
C GLY A 376 12.71 -44.83 -45.53
N GLN A 377 11.60 -44.81 -44.77
CA GLN A 377 11.59 -45.25 -43.37
C GLN A 377 10.72 -46.50 -43.25
N ARG A 378 11.35 -47.69 -43.25
CA ARG A 378 10.65 -48.95 -42.94
C ARG A 378 9.91 -48.80 -41.61
N GLY A 379 8.60 -49.03 -41.62
CA GLY A 379 7.76 -48.97 -40.42
C GLY A 379 7.19 -47.59 -40.08
N TRP A 380 7.47 -46.54 -40.87
CA TRP A 380 6.87 -45.23 -40.67
C TRP A 380 5.39 -45.19 -41.09
N THR A 381 4.58 -44.51 -40.28
CA THR A 381 3.17 -44.24 -40.51
C THR A 381 2.91 -42.73 -40.46
N ALA A 382 1.80 -42.29 -41.05
CA ALA A 382 1.42 -40.87 -41.03
C ALA A 382 1.41 -40.26 -39.61
N ASP A 383 0.96 -41.04 -38.62
CA ASP A 383 0.81 -40.60 -37.24
C ASP A 383 2.15 -40.33 -36.53
N ASP A 384 3.24 -40.96 -36.99
CA ASP A 384 4.59 -40.73 -36.45
C ASP A 384 5.08 -39.30 -36.67
N ALA A 385 4.50 -38.58 -37.64
CA ALA A 385 4.81 -37.17 -37.88
C ALA A 385 4.50 -36.27 -36.66
N LEU A 386 3.61 -36.68 -35.74
CA LEU A 386 3.32 -35.93 -34.50
C LEU A 386 4.33 -36.18 -33.37
N LEU A 387 5.13 -37.23 -33.48
CA LEU A 387 6.17 -37.59 -32.51
C LEU A 387 7.54 -37.04 -32.92
N ASP A 388 7.71 -36.66 -34.20
CA ASP A 388 8.91 -36.00 -34.70
C ASP A 388 9.08 -34.62 -34.05
N THR A 389 10.17 -34.44 -33.31
CA THR A 389 10.49 -33.18 -32.64
C THR A 389 11.41 -32.27 -33.46
N ALA A 390 12.02 -32.80 -34.52
CA ALA A 390 12.95 -32.07 -35.37
C ALA A 390 12.23 -31.35 -36.52
N THR A 391 11.16 -31.94 -37.05
CA THR A 391 10.41 -31.39 -38.19
C THR A 391 8.93 -31.25 -37.87
N HIS A 392 8.37 -30.07 -38.13
CA HIS A 392 6.93 -29.86 -37.97
C HIS A 392 6.13 -30.78 -38.91
N TRP A 393 5.05 -31.40 -38.43
CA TRP A 393 4.29 -32.40 -39.19
C TRP A 393 3.76 -31.88 -40.54
N HIS A 394 3.49 -30.58 -40.66
CA HIS A 394 3.08 -29.96 -41.92
C HIS A 394 4.10 -30.19 -43.05
N TYR A 395 5.39 -30.14 -42.75
CA TYR A 395 6.42 -30.37 -43.76
C TYR A 395 6.52 -31.82 -44.21
N ARG A 396 5.82 -32.73 -43.53
CA ARG A 396 5.62 -34.12 -43.95
C ARG A 396 4.27 -34.35 -44.64
N VAL A 397 3.52 -33.30 -45.01
CA VAL A 397 2.18 -33.42 -45.63
C VAL A 397 2.20 -34.32 -46.87
N LEU A 398 3.24 -34.23 -47.70
CA LEU A 398 3.40 -35.07 -48.89
C LEU A 398 3.54 -36.56 -48.53
N ASP A 399 4.31 -36.88 -47.48
CA ASP A 399 4.45 -38.27 -47.02
C ASP A 399 3.20 -38.76 -46.29
N ILE A 400 2.54 -37.90 -45.52
CA ILE A 400 1.28 -38.20 -44.83
C ILE A 400 0.19 -38.57 -45.84
N LEU A 401 -0.03 -37.71 -46.83
CA LEU A 401 -1.05 -37.91 -47.86
C LEU A 401 -0.69 -39.12 -48.73
N GLY A 402 0.56 -39.24 -49.18
CA GLY A 402 1.03 -40.34 -50.00
C GLY A 402 0.89 -41.70 -49.33
N SER A 403 1.28 -41.79 -48.04
CA SER A 403 1.12 -43.02 -47.25
C SER A 403 -0.34 -43.42 -47.08
N ARG A 404 -1.23 -42.46 -46.80
CA ARG A 404 -2.65 -42.75 -46.61
C ARG A 404 -3.34 -43.15 -47.91
N MET A 405 -3.01 -42.49 -49.01
CA MET A 405 -3.49 -42.87 -50.35
C MET A 405 -3.00 -44.25 -50.78
N ALA A 406 -1.76 -44.63 -50.42
CA ALA A 406 -1.22 -45.95 -50.68
C ALA A 406 -1.89 -47.04 -49.84
N ALA A 407 -2.22 -46.74 -48.58
CA ALA A 407 -2.92 -47.66 -47.68
C ALA A 407 -4.40 -47.87 -48.05
N GLN A 408 -5.03 -46.87 -48.67
CA GLN A 408 -6.45 -46.89 -49.02
C GLN A 408 -6.63 -47.07 -50.53
N ASN A 409 -6.84 -48.32 -50.97
CA ASN A 409 -7.14 -48.60 -52.37
C ASN A 409 -8.52 -48.02 -52.75
N GLY A 410 -8.58 -47.30 -53.88
CA GLY A 410 -9.82 -46.80 -54.45
C GLY A 410 -10.27 -45.39 -54.05
N VAL A 411 -9.52 -44.69 -53.18
CA VAL A 411 -9.80 -43.26 -52.91
C VAL A 411 -9.18 -42.39 -54.00
N ASN A 412 -9.98 -41.52 -54.61
CA ASN A 412 -9.53 -40.52 -55.57
C ASN A 412 -9.42 -39.17 -54.87
N VAL A 413 -8.43 -38.38 -55.26
CA VAL A 413 -8.21 -37.02 -54.75
C VAL A 413 -8.17 -36.02 -55.90
N THR A 414 -8.55 -34.79 -55.60
CA THR A 414 -8.39 -33.65 -56.50
C THR A 414 -7.23 -32.80 -56.03
N LEU A 415 -6.31 -32.49 -56.94
CA LEU A 415 -5.23 -31.54 -56.74
C LEU A 415 -5.69 -30.19 -57.28
N ALA A 416 -6.28 -29.39 -56.40
CA ALA A 416 -6.74 -28.05 -56.70
C ALA A 416 -5.57 -27.07 -56.65
N SER A 417 -5.31 -26.36 -57.75
CA SER A 417 -4.32 -25.28 -57.82
C SER A 417 -4.98 -24.00 -58.32
N TYR A 418 -4.51 -22.86 -57.80
CA TYR A 418 -5.10 -21.55 -58.10
C TYR A 418 -4.19 -20.76 -59.04
N ASP A 419 -4.78 -20.12 -60.05
CA ASP A 419 -4.09 -19.19 -60.96
C ASP A 419 -4.16 -17.73 -60.45
N ASP A 420 -3.52 -16.81 -61.17
CA ASP A 420 -3.56 -15.37 -60.88
C ASP A 420 -4.41 -14.59 -61.91
N GLY A 421 -5.24 -15.29 -62.69
CA GLY A 421 -6.01 -14.75 -63.81
C GLY A 421 -5.24 -14.56 -65.13
N THR A 422 -3.92 -14.72 -65.16
CA THR A 422 -3.11 -14.65 -66.38
C THR A 422 -2.93 -16.02 -67.04
N GLU A 423 -2.66 -16.05 -68.36
CA GLU A 423 -2.35 -17.31 -69.06
C GLU A 423 -1.06 -17.98 -68.54
N GLU A 424 -0.07 -17.17 -68.15
CA GLU A 424 1.13 -17.67 -67.49
C GLU A 424 0.83 -18.25 -66.11
N GLY A 425 -0.06 -17.61 -65.35
CA GLY A 425 -0.54 -18.09 -64.05
C GLY A 425 -1.24 -19.43 -64.14
N LYS A 426 -2.13 -19.62 -65.12
CA LYS A 426 -2.78 -20.92 -65.40
C LYS A 426 -1.76 -22.02 -65.68
N LEU A 427 -0.75 -21.71 -66.48
CA LEU A 427 0.33 -22.66 -66.80
C LEU A 427 1.19 -22.96 -65.56
N ARG A 428 1.51 -21.96 -64.73
CA ARG A 428 2.23 -22.15 -63.46
C ARG A 428 1.43 -23.03 -62.50
N ALA A 429 0.15 -22.72 -62.28
CA ALA A 429 -0.75 -23.51 -61.43
C ALA A 429 -0.81 -24.97 -61.88
N ARG A 430 -0.96 -25.21 -63.19
CA ARG A 430 -0.95 -26.56 -63.75
C ARG A 430 0.37 -27.29 -63.49
N ARG A 431 1.51 -26.64 -63.72
CA ARG A 431 2.83 -27.24 -63.48
C ARG A 431 3.07 -27.59 -62.01
N ARG A 432 2.56 -26.79 -61.07
CA ARG A 432 2.62 -27.10 -59.62
C ARG A 432 1.81 -28.33 -59.26
N ALA A 433 0.56 -28.42 -59.73
CA ALA A 433 -0.27 -29.59 -59.53
C ALA A 433 0.36 -30.85 -60.15
N ASP A 434 0.94 -30.72 -61.35
CA ASP A 434 1.68 -31.80 -62.00
C ASP A 434 2.92 -32.23 -61.21
N ALA A 435 3.66 -31.30 -60.59
CA ALA A 435 4.80 -31.62 -59.73
C ALA A 435 4.37 -32.47 -58.51
N VAL A 436 3.30 -32.09 -57.83
CA VAL A 436 2.73 -32.84 -56.69
C VAL A 436 2.20 -34.20 -57.14
N ARG A 437 1.48 -34.25 -58.27
CA ARG A 437 0.98 -35.51 -58.85
C ARG A 437 2.11 -36.49 -59.20
N ASN A 438 3.17 -35.97 -59.81
CA ASN A 438 4.33 -36.75 -60.18
C ASN A 438 5.10 -37.25 -58.96
N TYR A 439 5.16 -36.47 -57.88
CA TYR A 439 5.68 -36.92 -56.60
C TYR A 439 4.93 -38.15 -56.08
N PHE A 440 3.59 -38.08 -55.95
CA PHE A 440 2.78 -39.20 -55.47
C PHE A 440 2.89 -40.44 -56.37
N LYS A 441 2.94 -40.26 -57.70
CA LYS A 441 3.20 -41.36 -58.63
C LYS A 441 4.58 -41.99 -58.41
N LYS A 442 5.64 -41.18 -58.39
CA LYS A 442 7.03 -41.67 -58.37
C LYS A 442 7.40 -42.28 -57.03
N VAL A 443 6.99 -41.64 -55.94
CA VAL A 443 7.46 -41.95 -54.58
C VAL A 443 6.54 -42.95 -53.88
N TRP A 444 5.22 -42.79 -54.05
CA TRP A 444 4.20 -43.60 -53.38
C TRP A 444 3.50 -44.61 -54.29
N ASN A 445 3.85 -44.65 -55.59
CA ASN A 445 3.25 -45.52 -56.61
C ASN A 445 1.72 -45.36 -56.72
N ILE A 446 1.24 -44.12 -56.58
CA ILE A 446 -0.18 -43.81 -56.76
C ILE A 446 -0.50 -43.68 -58.25
N ALA A 447 -1.50 -44.44 -58.72
CA ALA A 447 -1.94 -44.38 -60.11
C ALA A 447 -2.46 -42.99 -60.48
N LEU A 448 -2.07 -42.47 -61.64
CA LEU A 448 -2.45 -41.11 -62.09
C LEU A 448 -3.96 -40.88 -62.15
N GLN A 449 -4.74 -41.91 -62.49
CA GLN A 449 -6.20 -41.87 -62.54
C GLN A 449 -6.88 -41.62 -61.18
N ARG A 450 -6.14 -41.79 -60.07
CA ARG A 450 -6.62 -41.47 -58.73
C ARG A 450 -6.41 -40.00 -58.34
N MET A 451 -5.78 -39.21 -59.22
CA MET A 451 -5.38 -37.83 -58.96
C MET A 451 -5.85 -36.94 -60.11
N THR A 452 -6.99 -36.30 -59.91
CA THR A 452 -7.53 -35.30 -60.85
C THR A 452 -6.86 -33.96 -60.58
N ILE A 453 -6.50 -33.22 -61.64
CA ILE A 453 -6.00 -31.85 -61.49
C ILE A 453 -7.15 -30.89 -61.81
N ASP A 454 -7.40 -29.96 -60.90
CA ASP A 454 -8.38 -28.90 -61.04
C ASP A 454 -7.67 -27.54 -60.93
N ILE A 455 -7.83 -26.68 -61.94
CA ILE A 455 -7.22 -25.35 -61.97
C ILE A 455 -8.34 -24.34 -61.78
N ARG A 456 -8.28 -23.61 -60.66
CA ARG A 456 -9.32 -22.68 -60.24
C ARG A 456 -8.83 -21.23 -60.40
N PRO A 457 -9.75 -20.29 -60.70
CA PRO A 457 -9.41 -18.88 -60.69
C PRO A 457 -9.02 -18.45 -59.28
N GLY A 458 -7.85 -17.84 -59.13
CA GLY A 458 -7.38 -17.27 -57.87
C GLY A 458 -7.24 -15.75 -57.94
N GLN A 459 -6.86 -15.12 -56.82
CA GLN A 459 -6.53 -13.70 -56.77
C GLN A 459 -5.01 -13.50 -56.92
N ALA A 460 -4.57 -12.41 -57.58
CA ALA A 460 -3.15 -12.12 -57.81
C ALA A 460 -2.29 -12.03 -56.53
N ALA A 461 -2.91 -11.84 -55.36
CA ALA A 461 -2.23 -11.80 -54.06
C ALA A 461 -2.17 -13.17 -53.33
N GLN A 462 -2.75 -14.23 -53.88
CA GLN A 462 -2.73 -15.55 -53.26
C GLN A 462 -1.37 -16.24 -53.44
N PRO A 463 -0.84 -16.91 -52.40
CA PRO A 463 0.39 -17.68 -52.52
C PRO A 463 0.21 -18.84 -53.50
N GLY A 464 1.28 -19.23 -54.19
CA GLY A 464 1.27 -20.42 -55.00
C GLY A 464 0.96 -21.65 -54.15
N ILE A 465 -0.16 -22.32 -54.41
CA ILE A 465 -0.61 -23.41 -53.56
C ILE A 465 -1.26 -24.54 -54.35
N VAL A 466 -1.02 -25.76 -53.89
CA VAL A 466 -1.75 -26.96 -54.31
C VAL A 466 -2.44 -27.54 -53.08
N VAL A 467 -3.75 -27.68 -53.15
CA VAL A 467 -4.59 -28.26 -52.11
C VAL A 467 -5.05 -29.64 -52.55
N VAL A 468 -4.92 -30.63 -51.67
CA VAL A 468 -5.39 -31.98 -51.90
C VAL A 468 -6.77 -32.14 -51.27
N GLU A 469 -7.76 -32.36 -52.11
CA GLU A 469 -9.15 -32.54 -51.72
C GLU A 469 -9.53 -34.03 -51.81
N ASP A 470 -10.29 -34.50 -50.82
CA ASP A 470 -10.79 -35.87 -50.73
C ASP A 470 -12.23 -35.84 -50.19
N GLU A 471 -13.20 -36.09 -51.07
CA GLU A 471 -14.61 -36.15 -50.71
C GLU A 471 -14.91 -37.26 -49.70
N SER A 472 -14.13 -38.35 -49.71
CA SER A 472 -14.34 -39.47 -48.80
C SER A 472 -13.85 -39.18 -47.37
N ARG A 473 -13.04 -38.13 -47.19
CA ARG A 473 -12.37 -37.72 -45.94
C ARG A 473 -11.49 -38.81 -45.31
N ARG A 474 -11.17 -39.88 -46.04
CA ARG A 474 -10.38 -41.01 -45.53
C ARG A 474 -8.88 -40.71 -45.53
N VAL A 475 -8.41 -39.90 -46.47
CA VAL A 475 -7.01 -39.47 -46.59
C VAL A 475 -6.73 -38.25 -45.72
N LEU A 476 -7.73 -37.38 -45.53
CA LEU A 476 -7.61 -36.10 -44.81
C LEU A 476 -7.89 -36.17 -43.30
N GLY A 477 -8.00 -37.37 -42.73
CA GLY A 477 -8.24 -37.54 -41.29
C GLY A 477 -7.16 -36.91 -40.40
N PRO A 478 -7.43 -36.66 -39.11
CA PRO A 478 -6.41 -36.12 -38.22
C PRO A 478 -5.28 -37.14 -37.98
N LEU A 479 -4.08 -36.66 -37.68
CA LEU A 479 -3.00 -37.49 -37.13
C LEU A 479 -3.30 -37.78 -35.65
N ARG A 480 -2.89 -38.95 -35.17
CA ARG A 480 -3.05 -39.35 -33.76
C ARG A 480 -1.80 -40.02 -33.23
N ALA A 481 -1.18 -39.44 -32.20
CA ALA A 481 -0.03 -40.04 -31.56
C ALA A 481 -0.19 -40.08 -30.04
N THR A 482 0.36 -41.11 -29.40
CA THR A 482 0.39 -41.21 -27.93
C THR A 482 1.82 -41.23 -27.46
N ASP A 483 2.16 -40.35 -26.53
CA ASP A 483 3.43 -40.34 -25.82
C ASP A 483 3.23 -40.32 -24.31
N TYR A 484 4.32 -40.53 -23.58
CA TYR A 484 4.34 -40.40 -22.13
C TYR A 484 5.24 -39.23 -21.77
N ILE A 485 4.71 -38.29 -21.01
CA ILE A 485 5.49 -37.22 -20.41
C ILE A 485 5.49 -37.39 -18.90
N VAL A 486 6.55 -36.92 -18.27
CA VAL A 486 6.69 -36.89 -16.82
C VAL A 486 6.64 -35.44 -16.39
N GLU A 487 5.69 -35.12 -15.53
CA GLU A 487 5.64 -33.82 -14.84
C GLU A 487 6.14 -34.00 -13.42
N THR A 488 7.03 -33.10 -13.01
CA THR A 488 7.59 -33.06 -11.67
C THR A 488 7.14 -31.79 -10.98
N SER A 489 6.58 -31.91 -9.79
CA SER A 489 6.21 -30.78 -8.95
C SER A 489 6.76 -30.93 -7.54
N LEU A 490 6.81 -29.84 -6.80
CA LEU A 490 7.26 -29.86 -5.41
C LEU A 490 6.08 -30.24 -4.49
N PRO A 491 6.34 -30.92 -3.36
CA PRO A 491 5.30 -31.31 -2.43
C PRO A 491 4.78 -30.12 -1.63
N ARG A 492 3.65 -30.30 -0.92
CA ARG A 492 3.22 -29.37 0.11
C ARG A 492 4.07 -29.55 1.36
N ILE A 493 4.28 -28.46 2.08
CA ILE A 493 4.93 -28.48 3.40
C ILE A 493 4.01 -27.83 4.43
N ARG A 494 4.10 -28.31 5.67
CA ARG A 494 3.45 -27.72 6.83
C ARG A 494 4.52 -27.12 7.72
N VAL A 495 4.43 -25.81 7.92
CA VAL A 495 5.40 -25.06 8.70
C VAL A 495 4.81 -24.76 10.07
N THR A 496 5.41 -25.31 11.11
CA THR A 496 4.99 -25.17 12.51
C THR A 496 5.91 -24.19 13.22
N PRO A 497 5.48 -22.93 13.45
CA PRO A 497 6.28 -21.96 14.19
C PRO A 497 6.28 -22.28 15.69
N LYS A 498 7.46 -22.25 16.32
CA LYS A 498 7.62 -22.39 17.77
C LYS A 498 8.27 -21.13 18.32
N ILE A 499 7.51 -20.36 19.08
CA ILE A 499 7.99 -19.09 19.66
C ILE A 499 7.90 -19.16 21.17
N VAL A 500 9.00 -18.81 21.83
CA VAL A 500 9.08 -18.59 23.27
C VAL A 500 9.29 -17.10 23.48
N SER A 501 8.29 -16.44 24.07
CA SER A 501 8.31 -15.00 24.33
C SER A 501 7.73 -14.70 25.70
N ASP A 502 8.33 -13.77 26.42
CA ASP A 502 7.82 -13.23 27.69
C ASP A 502 6.83 -12.06 27.50
N ALA A 503 6.63 -11.64 26.26
CA ALA A 503 5.66 -10.62 25.84
C ALA A 503 4.81 -11.11 24.65
N ALA A 504 3.65 -10.48 24.43
CA ALA A 504 2.78 -10.81 23.29
C ALA A 504 3.50 -10.57 21.95
N ILE A 505 3.24 -11.42 20.96
CA ILE A 505 3.78 -11.26 19.61
C ILE A 505 3.03 -10.13 18.90
N TYR A 506 3.76 -9.28 18.19
CA TYR A 506 3.23 -8.16 17.42
C TYR A 506 3.21 -8.50 15.92
N ARG A 507 4.30 -9.10 15.42
CA ARG A 507 4.46 -9.43 14.00
C ARG A 507 5.16 -10.77 13.85
N LEU A 508 4.67 -11.57 12.91
CA LEU A 508 5.27 -12.81 12.46
C LEU A 508 5.55 -12.70 10.96
N GLY A 509 6.70 -13.17 10.53
CA GLY A 509 7.06 -13.28 9.11
C GLY A 509 7.67 -14.64 8.82
N LEU A 510 7.16 -15.33 7.81
CA LEU A 510 7.75 -16.56 7.30
C LEU A 510 8.39 -16.28 5.94
N ARG A 511 9.68 -16.57 5.82
CA ARG A 511 10.46 -16.35 4.60
C ARG A 511 10.94 -17.69 4.08
N LEU A 512 10.60 -17.97 2.83
CA LEU A 512 11.10 -19.15 2.13
C LEU A 512 12.10 -18.71 1.07
N LEU A 513 13.30 -19.27 1.13
CA LEU A 513 14.44 -18.89 0.29
C LEU A 513 14.92 -20.06 -0.55
N GLN A 514 15.32 -19.74 -1.78
CA GLN A 514 15.96 -20.65 -2.72
C GLN A 514 17.19 -19.96 -3.29
N ARG A 515 18.38 -20.58 -3.17
CA ARG A 515 19.68 -19.96 -3.52
C ARG A 515 19.89 -18.57 -2.88
N GLY A 516 19.44 -18.40 -1.63
CA GLY A 516 19.53 -17.13 -0.91
C GLY A 516 18.57 -16.03 -1.39
N ARG A 517 17.81 -16.25 -2.47
CA ARG A 517 16.74 -15.34 -2.90
C ARG A 517 15.45 -15.70 -2.17
N VAL A 518 14.77 -14.68 -1.65
CA VAL A 518 13.42 -14.85 -1.10
C VAL A 518 12.46 -15.13 -2.25
N VAL A 519 11.84 -16.30 -2.21
CA VAL A 519 10.84 -16.72 -3.21
C VAL A 519 9.44 -16.39 -2.73
N ARG A 520 9.19 -16.58 -1.43
CA ARG A 520 7.88 -16.35 -0.81
C ARG A 520 8.02 -15.72 0.57
N VAL A 521 7.15 -14.75 0.84
CA VAL A 521 7.00 -14.11 2.16
C VAL A 521 5.55 -14.25 2.59
N ILE A 522 5.35 -14.69 3.82
CA ILE A 522 4.04 -14.73 4.46
C ILE A 522 4.17 -13.92 5.75
N ASP A 523 3.71 -12.68 5.71
CA ASP A 523 3.72 -11.79 6.86
C ASP A 523 2.31 -11.71 7.47
N SER A 524 2.25 -11.76 8.79
CA SER A 524 1.01 -11.60 9.53
C SER A 524 1.20 -10.69 10.74
N VAL A 525 0.29 -9.72 10.89
CA VAL A 525 0.17 -8.89 12.09
C VAL A 525 -0.86 -9.58 12.97
N THR A 526 -0.40 -10.36 13.95
CA THR A 526 -1.26 -11.16 14.82
C THR A 526 -0.73 -11.14 16.25
N GLN A 527 -1.65 -11.17 17.22
CA GLN A 527 -1.32 -11.41 18.63
C GLN A 527 -1.24 -12.90 18.99
N THR A 528 -1.66 -13.77 18.07
CA THR A 528 -1.71 -15.23 18.24
C THR A 528 -0.84 -15.91 17.19
N VAL A 529 0.06 -16.78 17.65
CA VAL A 529 0.92 -17.59 16.78
C VAL A 529 0.05 -18.69 16.15
N PRO A 530 -0.02 -18.79 14.80
CA PRO A 530 -0.79 -19.85 14.15
C PRO A 530 -0.18 -21.22 14.48
N PRO A 531 -0.98 -22.27 14.65
CA PRO A 531 -0.47 -23.61 14.97
C PRO A 531 0.40 -24.15 13.83
N PHE A 532 0.06 -23.84 12.58
CA PHE A 532 0.86 -24.17 11.41
C PHE A 532 0.45 -23.30 10.21
N VAL A 533 1.28 -23.32 9.16
CA VAL A 533 1.03 -22.71 7.86
C VAL A 533 1.33 -23.73 6.77
N ASP A 534 0.34 -24.05 5.93
CA ASP A 534 0.54 -24.94 4.78
C ASP A 534 1.01 -24.14 3.56
N VAL A 535 2.07 -24.61 2.93
CA VAL A 535 2.67 -23.98 1.76
C VAL A 535 2.75 -25.00 0.64
N ASP A 536 2.08 -24.70 -0.48
CA ASP A 536 2.31 -25.41 -1.73
C ASP A 536 3.60 -24.88 -2.36
N MET A 537 4.62 -25.73 -2.41
CA MET A 537 5.92 -25.39 -2.94
C MET A 537 5.94 -25.36 -4.48
N SER A 538 4.89 -25.84 -5.15
CA SER A 538 4.77 -25.70 -6.61
C SER A 538 4.48 -24.25 -7.03
N ASP A 539 4.09 -23.40 -6.08
CA ASP A 539 3.80 -21.98 -6.30
C ASP A 539 5.07 -21.11 -6.11
N GLY A 540 5.69 -20.74 -7.23
CA GLY A 540 6.79 -19.77 -7.29
C GLY A 540 8.22 -20.35 -7.15
N PHE A 541 8.38 -21.60 -6.73
CA PHE A 541 9.71 -22.23 -6.65
C PHE A 541 10.10 -22.92 -7.94
N ASP A 542 11.38 -22.81 -8.30
CA ASP A 542 11.93 -23.52 -9.44
C ASP A 542 12.29 -24.97 -9.07
N VAL A 543 11.62 -25.93 -9.70
CA VAL A 543 11.81 -27.37 -9.43
C VAL A 543 13.25 -27.79 -9.72
N SER A 544 13.84 -27.31 -10.81
CA SER A 544 15.20 -27.72 -11.22
C SER A 544 16.26 -27.29 -10.21
N THR A 545 16.07 -26.12 -9.60
CA THR A 545 16.92 -25.57 -8.56
C THR A 545 16.69 -26.24 -7.22
N ALA A 546 15.44 -26.60 -6.87
CA ALA A 546 15.12 -27.26 -5.61
C ALA A 546 15.75 -28.66 -5.48
N ILE A 547 16.10 -29.29 -6.61
CA ILE A 547 16.80 -30.58 -6.64
C ILE A 547 18.26 -30.42 -6.22
N THR A 548 18.92 -29.33 -6.63
CA THR A 548 20.35 -29.12 -6.39
C THR A 548 20.63 -28.31 -5.13
N ASP A 549 19.73 -27.40 -4.79
CA ASP A 549 19.89 -26.43 -3.72
C ASP A 549 18.77 -26.59 -2.68
N PRO A 550 19.09 -26.59 -1.38
CA PRO A 550 18.08 -26.69 -0.34
C PRO A 550 17.16 -25.47 -0.36
N VAL A 551 15.89 -25.70 -0.06
CA VAL A 551 14.98 -24.62 0.31
C VAL A 551 15.15 -24.33 1.79
N LEU A 552 15.33 -23.06 2.13
CA LEU A 552 15.46 -22.58 3.50
C LEU A 552 14.14 -21.95 3.95
N VAL A 553 13.70 -22.29 5.15
CA VAL A 553 12.52 -21.71 5.78
C VAL A 553 12.97 -20.98 7.04
N GLU A 554 12.77 -19.67 7.06
CA GLU A 554 13.13 -18.79 8.17
C GLU A 554 11.89 -18.17 8.80
N LEU A 555 11.85 -18.16 10.13
CA LEU A 555 10.83 -17.48 10.91
C LEU A 555 11.41 -16.20 11.51
N THR A 556 10.74 -15.08 11.30
CA THR A 556 11.00 -13.81 11.97
C THR A 556 9.85 -13.48 12.89
N ALA A 557 10.15 -13.02 14.10
CA ALA A 557 9.15 -12.59 15.06
C ALA A 557 9.56 -11.28 15.70
N GLU A 558 8.58 -10.44 15.97
CA GLU A 558 8.70 -9.19 16.72
C GLU A 558 7.61 -9.18 17.80
N ASN A 559 7.95 -8.80 19.02
CA ASN A 559 7.00 -8.69 20.11
C ASN A 559 6.56 -7.24 20.37
N VAL A 560 5.55 -7.05 21.20
CA VAL A 560 4.98 -5.72 21.53
C VAL A 560 5.96 -4.79 22.26
N GLU A 561 7.09 -5.32 22.75
CA GLU A 561 8.15 -4.54 23.40
C GLU A 561 9.27 -4.15 22.42
N GLY A 562 9.13 -4.48 21.14
CA GLY A 562 10.07 -4.14 20.07
C GLY A 562 11.29 -5.07 19.97
N ALA A 563 11.34 -6.16 20.75
CA ALA A 563 12.37 -7.18 20.55
C ALA A 563 12.06 -7.94 19.26
N SER A 564 13.09 -8.17 18.45
CA SER A 564 12.99 -8.94 17.21
C SER A 564 13.98 -10.09 17.22
N THR A 565 13.58 -11.21 16.59
CA THR A 565 14.42 -12.40 16.48
C THR A 565 14.22 -13.06 15.11
N ARG A 566 15.20 -13.88 14.74
CA ARG A 566 15.14 -14.75 13.57
C ARG A 566 15.51 -16.16 14.00
N SER A 567 14.76 -17.15 13.54
CA SER A 567 15.11 -18.56 13.75
C SER A 567 16.33 -18.97 12.93
N GLU A 568 17.00 -20.02 13.38
CA GLU A 568 17.84 -20.81 12.46
C GLU A 568 16.97 -21.34 11.30
N PRO A 569 17.47 -21.32 10.06
CA PRO A 569 16.71 -21.78 8.90
C PRO A 569 16.51 -23.29 8.93
N ALA A 570 15.26 -23.75 8.83
CA ALA A 570 14.98 -25.15 8.52
C ALA A 570 15.36 -25.43 7.06
N ARG A 571 16.04 -26.55 6.81
CA ARG A 571 16.56 -26.93 5.49
C ARG A 571 15.76 -28.08 4.91
N ILE A 572 15.27 -27.91 3.70
CA ILE A 572 14.54 -28.93 2.96
C ILE A 572 15.39 -29.34 1.77
N ILE A 573 15.75 -30.61 1.69
CA ILE A 573 16.51 -31.19 0.58
C ILE A 573 15.59 -32.17 -0.12
N PHE A 574 15.33 -31.94 -1.41
CA PHE A 574 14.44 -32.78 -2.19
C PHE A 574 15.19 -33.98 -2.77
N LYS A 575 14.57 -35.16 -2.68
CA LYS A 575 15.03 -36.39 -3.32
C LYS A 575 14.19 -36.69 -4.56
N THR A 576 14.85 -37.20 -5.59
CA THR A 576 14.19 -37.72 -6.79
C THR A 576 13.94 -39.20 -6.65
N ARG A 577 12.75 -39.68 -7.07
CA ARG A 577 12.48 -41.12 -7.15
C ARG A 577 13.26 -41.76 -8.31
N THR A 578 13.60 -43.04 -8.18
CA THR A 578 14.30 -43.81 -9.21
C THR A 578 13.44 -44.02 -10.46
N THR A 579 14.07 -44.11 -11.64
CA THR A 579 13.38 -44.21 -12.94
C THR A 579 12.46 -45.43 -13.05
N GLY A 580 12.78 -46.52 -12.33
CA GLY A 580 11.94 -47.73 -12.25
C GLY A 580 10.60 -47.51 -11.55
N ASP A 581 10.54 -46.58 -10.58
CA ASP A 581 9.31 -46.28 -9.84
C ASP A 581 8.34 -45.46 -10.70
N ILE A 582 8.86 -44.60 -11.57
CA ILE A 582 8.08 -43.72 -12.44
C ILE A 582 7.31 -44.51 -13.50
N ALA A 583 7.89 -45.59 -14.01
CA ALA A 583 7.26 -46.45 -15.02
C ALA A 583 6.01 -47.18 -14.48
N ASN A 584 5.92 -47.39 -13.17
CA ASN A 584 4.80 -48.08 -12.53
C ASN A 584 3.72 -47.13 -11.98
N LEU A 585 3.88 -45.81 -12.13
CA LEU A 585 2.89 -44.84 -11.66
C LEU A 585 1.61 -44.89 -12.51
N PRO A 586 0.42 -44.77 -11.88
CA PRO A 586 -0.82 -44.56 -12.61
C PRO A 586 -0.71 -43.29 -13.46
N SER A 587 -1.16 -43.38 -14.71
CA SER A 587 -1.02 -42.29 -15.67
C SER A 587 -2.30 -41.46 -15.74
N VAL A 588 -2.17 -40.14 -15.60
CA VAL A 588 -3.25 -39.21 -15.93
C VAL A 588 -3.39 -39.14 -17.45
N LEU A 589 -4.62 -39.18 -17.95
CA LEU A 589 -4.90 -39.07 -19.38
C LEU A 589 -4.99 -37.60 -19.76
N ARG A 590 -4.14 -37.17 -20.71
CA ARG A 590 -4.23 -35.84 -21.32
C ARG A 590 -4.49 -35.99 -22.82
N THR A 591 -5.48 -35.29 -23.34
CA THR A 591 -5.72 -35.19 -24.78
C THR A 591 -5.49 -33.76 -25.22
N ASP A 592 -4.54 -33.56 -26.14
CA ASP A 592 -4.30 -32.29 -26.83
C ASP A 592 -4.79 -32.45 -28.28
N ALA A 593 -5.84 -31.74 -28.67
CA ALA A 593 -6.45 -31.84 -29.99
C ALA A 593 -6.41 -30.51 -30.75
N LEU A 594 -5.95 -30.52 -31.99
CA LEU A 594 -6.04 -29.41 -32.93
C LEU A 594 -7.11 -29.73 -33.99
N SER A 595 -8.13 -28.88 -34.06
CA SER A 595 -9.19 -28.92 -35.07
C SER A 595 -9.05 -27.70 -35.98
N LEU A 596 -8.96 -27.90 -37.29
CA LEU A 596 -8.94 -26.79 -38.26
C LEU A 596 -10.38 -26.42 -38.63
N VAL A 597 -10.72 -25.12 -38.57
CA VAL A 597 -12.09 -24.64 -38.87
C VAL A 597 -12.29 -24.41 -40.37
N THR A 598 -11.36 -23.76 -41.08
CA THR A 598 -11.28 -23.64 -42.56
C THR A 598 -9.89 -23.11 -42.95
N TYR A 599 -9.51 -23.23 -44.23
CA TYR A 599 -8.29 -22.58 -44.76
C TYR A 599 -8.58 -21.12 -45.08
N THR A 600 -7.97 -20.19 -44.36
CA THR A 600 -8.17 -18.73 -44.54
C THR A 600 -7.97 -18.20 -45.95
N PHE A 601 -7.08 -18.82 -46.72
CA PHE A 601 -6.72 -18.35 -48.06
C PHE A 601 -7.57 -18.99 -49.19
N LEU A 602 -8.46 -19.94 -48.85
CA LEU A 602 -9.36 -20.60 -49.80
C LEU A 602 -10.79 -20.08 -49.74
N GLU A 603 -11.09 -19.15 -48.83
CA GLU A 603 -12.38 -18.47 -48.77
C GLU A 603 -12.53 -17.63 -50.05
N THR A 604 -13.25 -18.16 -51.03
CA THR A 604 -13.91 -17.31 -52.01
C THR A 604 -15.00 -16.50 -51.29
N PRO A 605 -15.38 -15.31 -51.79
CA PRO A 605 -16.38 -14.46 -51.12
C PRO A 605 -17.74 -15.14 -50.83
N ASP A 606 -18.01 -16.31 -51.39
CA ASP A 606 -19.28 -17.03 -51.29
C ASP A 606 -19.29 -18.19 -50.26
N ASP A 607 -18.16 -18.54 -49.64
CA ASP A 607 -18.07 -19.69 -48.72
C ASP A 607 -18.39 -19.32 -47.25
N GLU A 608 -19.58 -18.77 -47.00
CA GLU A 608 -20.19 -18.77 -45.66
C GLU A 608 -20.85 -20.12 -45.37
N LEU A 609 -20.05 -21.18 -45.22
CA LEU A 609 -20.56 -22.47 -44.76
C LEU A 609 -20.69 -22.48 -43.24
N GLY A 610 -21.93 -22.31 -42.79
CA GLY A 610 -22.35 -22.39 -41.40
C GLY A 610 -21.89 -23.67 -40.69
N ILE A 611 -21.10 -23.49 -39.64
CA ILE A 611 -20.88 -24.49 -38.61
C ILE A 611 -21.44 -23.94 -37.32
N SER A 612 -22.47 -24.61 -36.81
CA SER A 612 -23.22 -24.26 -35.62
C SER A 612 -22.32 -23.98 -34.41
N THR A 613 -22.61 -22.86 -33.76
CA THR A 613 -22.10 -22.42 -32.47
C THR A 613 -22.13 -23.51 -31.40
N LEU A 614 -20.96 -24.03 -31.03
CA LEU A 614 -20.71 -24.65 -29.72
C LEU A 614 -19.83 -23.71 -28.89
N THR A 615 -20.48 -22.98 -27.97
CA THR A 615 -19.90 -22.01 -27.05
C THR A 615 -18.97 -22.68 -26.04
N VAL A 616 -17.63 -22.53 -26.15
CA VAL A 616 -16.67 -22.79 -25.04
C VAL A 616 -15.28 -22.15 -25.34
N PRO A 617 -14.45 -21.90 -24.32
CA PRO A 617 -13.92 -20.60 -23.87
C PRO A 617 -12.79 -20.01 -24.74
N THR A 618 -12.69 -18.68 -24.69
CA THR A 618 -11.86 -17.77 -25.50
C THR A 618 -10.45 -17.52 -24.95
N SER A 619 -9.68 -18.55 -24.62
CA SER A 619 -8.23 -18.32 -24.43
C SER A 619 -7.39 -19.48 -24.95
N ILE A 620 -6.62 -19.19 -26.01
CA ILE A 620 -5.46 -19.99 -26.37
C ILE A 620 -4.38 -19.58 -25.37
N ASP A 621 -4.13 -20.43 -24.39
CA ASP A 621 -3.00 -20.27 -23.46
C ASP A 621 -1.70 -20.03 -24.26
N ALA A 622 -0.86 -19.09 -23.83
CA ALA A 622 0.34 -18.68 -24.58
C ALA A 622 1.32 -19.85 -24.80
N ALA A 623 1.29 -20.86 -23.93
CA ALA A 623 2.03 -22.12 -24.08
C ALA A 623 1.49 -23.03 -25.20
N ASN A 624 0.25 -22.83 -25.67
CA ASN A 624 -0.40 -23.67 -26.68
C ASN A 624 -0.13 -23.23 -28.12
N VAL A 625 0.16 -21.94 -28.34
CA VAL A 625 0.68 -21.43 -29.63
C VAL A 625 2.04 -22.07 -29.95
N LEU A 626 2.78 -22.47 -28.92
CA LEU A 626 4.17 -22.94 -28.99
C LEU A 626 4.38 -24.36 -29.50
N TRP A 627 3.37 -25.24 -29.55
CA TRP A 627 3.55 -26.60 -30.09
C TRP A 627 2.96 -26.76 -31.49
N VAL A 628 1.87 -26.03 -31.82
CA VAL A 628 1.27 -25.99 -33.17
C VAL A 628 2.12 -25.19 -34.15
N ASN A 629 2.79 -24.13 -33.70
CA ASN A 629 3.67 -23.35 -34.57
C ASN A 629 5.15 -23.73 -34.44
N ARG A 630 5.47 -24.77 -33.65
CA ARG A 630 6.87 -25.14 -33.37
C ARG A 630 7.56 -25.61 -34.65
N GLY A 631 8.56 -24.87 -35.10
CA GLY A 631 9.29 -25.21 -36.32
C GLY A 631 8.49 -25.01 -37.60
N LEU A 632 7.34 -24.33 -37.56
CA LEU A 632 6.59 -23.91 -38.74
C LEU A 632 7.06 -22.51 -39.18
N HIS A 633 7.45 -22.37 -40.46
CA HIS A 633 7.82 -21.08 -41.04
C HIS A 633 6.63 -20.13 -41.10
N ASP A 634 6.93 -18.83 -41.07
CA ASP A 634 5.93 -17.76 -41.10
C ASP A 634 4.99 -17.82 -42.30
N ALA A 635 5.46 -18.30 -43.46
CA ALA A 635 4.66 -18.43 -44.67
C ALA A 635 3.54 -19.48 -44.55
N GLU A 636 3.74 -20.54 -43.75
CA GLU A 636 2.75 -21.61 -43.55
C GLU A 636 1.93 -21.44 -42.26
N ARG A 637 2.29 -20.52 -41.35
CA ARG A 637 1.46 -20.19 -40.16
C ARG A 637 0.01 -19.86 -40.51
N PRO A 638 -0.30 -19.11 -41.60
CA PRO A 638 -1.66 -18.85 -42.04
C PRO A 638 -2.55 -20.10 -42.17
N LEU A 639 -1.96 -21.27 -42.51
CA LEU A 639 -2.68 -22.54 -42.65
C LEU A 639 -3.32 -23.03 -41.34
N TYR A 640 -2.77 -22.61 -40.20
CA TYR A 640 -3.14 -23.09 -38.87
C TYR A 640 -3.75 -22.00 -37.98
N THR A 641 -3.79 -20.74 -38.44
CA THR A 641 -4.29 -19.59 -37.66
C THR A 641 -5.76 -19.67 -37.25
N LYS A 642 -6.64 -20.26 -38.08
CA LYS A 642 -8.05 -20.53 -37.73
C LYS A 642 -8.23 -21.90 -37.04
N GLY A 643 -7.15 -22.54 -36.60
CA GLY A 643 -7.18 -23.78 -35.83
C GLY A 643 -7.62 -23.56 -34.38
N ARG A 644 -8.52 -24.41 -33.89
CA ARG A 644 -8.93 -24.48 -32.50
C ARG A 644 -8.13 -25.57 -31.79
N VAL A 645 -7.43 -25.21 -30.72
CA VAL A 645 -6.77 -26.17 -29.82
C VAL A 645 -7.70 -26.47 -28.64
N LEU A 646 -7.96 -27.75 -28.41
CA LEU A 646 -8.71 -28.27 -27.29
C LEU A 646 -7.76 -29.08 -26.41
N ARG A 647 -7.78 -28.85 -25.10
CA ARG A 647 -7.05 -29.66 -24.12
C ARG A 647 -8.04 -30.22 -23.12
N GLU A 648 -7.99 -31.53 -22.91
CA GLU A 648 -8.79 -32.23 -21.91
C GLU A 648 -7.88 -33.08 -21.02
N GLU A 649 -7.97 -32.86 -19.71
CA GLU A 649 -7.29 -33.69 -18.71
C GLU A 649 -8.33 -34.52 -17.95
N ARG A 650 -8.14 -35.83 -17.90
CA ARG A 650 -8.95 -36.76 -17.12
C ARG A 650 -8.05 -37.44 -16.10
N LYS A 651 -8.37 -37.21 -14.83
CA LYS A 651 -7.67 -37.76 -13.67
C LYS A 651 -7.86 -39.26 -13.57
#